data_AF-A0A068MUJ0-F1
#
_entry.id   AF-A0A068MUJ0-F1
#
_cell.length_a   1.000
_cell.length_b   1.000
_cell.length_c   1.000
_cell.angle_alpha   90.00
_cell.angle_beta   90.00
_cell.angle_gamma   90.00
#
_symmetry.space_group_name_H-M   'P 1'
#
loop_
_entity.id
_entity.type
_entity.pdbx_description
1 polymer ?
#
loop_
_entity_poly.entity_id
_entity_poly.type
_entity_poly.pdbx_seq_one_letter_code
_entity_poly.pdbx_strand_id
1 'polypeptide(L)'
;MAMLPLPDYCQIAPRRVGSGQRRDGQQQQITLQSFPELSLNLPANAYFLQAQKDLYADFSSAEVLANCIDYLQIVLDKLGLINSYLPAKLLLVLPDNTRTAIAVHLLLDAIFCLQKSHSNLQLTILFGLGTHPPMTEESISQYLGRERYKTIVSSGIVIRQQTTIAPLEPQAIIKVQDQVNLGEISTHSFANINSFIAQLEHTIHQAIAGFSDESLSDLDENLLIKDQLNIINRNQINLDKQNTVEILDNLTPTQTYELSLPQELWQHHLTIVAGDTELHPYEIRGGSGGLHKMLVVGLANIQAIRRSHSTKILLHSPTNRKKTENAFVHTLDYLAECLNQSLLTQTPHIARTYPLGFSIVSLQNQSINGFWFGQKDKNRQALTAIAKESRTVNLPEKIHILVVDTDKKKGTDILAGARALQYLCEWDDEDNCLLADTPRQRVALLFNPCREEQNHGGIGNQGTKKQLDVLQKLVSRRINLLEKELNTCQSLDSAMGIVKNYRREVLTAWTHHLQLTSEIDDFLVMINNLILIIQELRGLSMDETHAKEFLQATLANYANDYTEEGQSIQALLNIYLTEQNLPPLINKIEQLRQQHHLSEGLGEGGQRALRCLKLLHKFETFFLATDNQKVLNYLAQLDPDLTNYLPPLLKNILKRKNIRINLLGIWGIDLKNYSPQKCLDLAISYGKYYNQKSQDLHIAFLQEPLIICR
;
A
#
# COMPACT_ATOMS: atom_id res chain seq x y z
N MET A 1 32.09 6.55 16.61
CA MET A 1 31.78 6.29 18.04
C MET A 1 30.87 5.08 18.12
N ALA A 2 30.96 4.23 19.15
CA ALA A 2 30.01 3.13 19.30
C ALA A 2 28.64 3.68 19.74
N MET A 3 27.55 3.23 19.11
CA MET A 3 26.19 3.63 19.48
C MET A 3 25.80 2.98 20.82
N LEU A 4 25.29 3.77 21.76
CA LEU A 4 24.87 3.29 23.06
C LEU A 4 23.44 2.72 23.00
N PRO A 5 23.22 1.42 23.32
CA PRO A 5 21.87 0.86 23.32
C PRO A 5 21.03 1.45 24.46
N LEU A 6 19.77 1.76 24.19
CA LEU A 6 18.81 2.26 25.18
C LEU A 6 17.88 1.13 25.69
N PRO A 7 17.40 1.19 26.94
CA PRO A 7 16.51 0.17 27.47
C PRO A 7 15.14 0.25 26.80
N ASP A 8 14.55 -0.87 26.40
CA ASP A 8 13.16 -0.87 25.96
C ASP A 8 12.21 -0.79 27.16
N TYR A 9 11.10 -0.08 26.99
CA TYR A 9 10.09 0.09 28.03
C TYR A 9 8.70 0.07 27.42
N CYS A 10 7.84 -0.82 27.91
CA CYS A 10 6.48 -0.98 27.39
C CYS A 10 5.53 -1.18 28.56
N GLN A 11 4.45 -0.41 28.59
CA GLN A 11 3.37 -0.59 29.55
C GLN A 11 2.03 -0.71 28.85
N ILE A 12 1.23 -1.64 29.35
CA ILE A 12 -0.09 -1.99 28.86
C ILE A 12 -1.03 -1.93 30.04
N ALA A 13 -2.15 -1.22 29.87
CA ALA A 13 -3.16 -1.14 30.90
C ALA A 13 -3.76 -2.53 31.17
N PRO A 14 -4.26 -2.80 32.38
CA PRO A 14 -4.90 -4.09 32.67
C PRO A 14 -6.08 -4.36 31.74
N ARG A 15 -6.18 -5.60 31.25
CA ARG A 15 -7.37 -6.06 30.51
C ARG A 15 -8.58 -6.06 31.45
N ARG A 16 -9.69 -5.48 31.00
CA ARG A 16 -10.98 -5.55 31.71
C ARG A 16 -11.66 -6.90 31.42
N VAL A 17 -12.30 -7.47 32.43
CA VAL A 17 -13.13 -8.68 32.27
C VAL A 17 -14.45 -8.25 31.62
N GLY A 18 -14.50 -8.26 30.29
CA GLY A 18 -15.65 -7.82 29.51
C GLY A 18 -16.54 -8.97 29.04
N SER A 19 -17.83 -8.91 29.40
CA SER A 19 -18.91 -9.74 28.88
C SER A 19 -19.10 -9.50 27.38
N GLY A 20 -18.87 -10.52 26.54
CA GLY A 20 -19.15 -10.44 25.12
C GLY A 20 -20.62 -10.15 24.87
N GLN A 21 -20.94 -8.97 24.31
CA GLN A 21 -22.31 -8.68 23.89
C GLN A 21 -22.58 -9.34 22.53
N ARG A 22 -23.21 -10.52 22.57
CA ARG A 22 -24.04 -11.00 21.47
C ARG A 22 -25.38 -10.27 21.56
N ARG A 23 -25.71 -9.42 20.59
CA ARG A 23 -27.08 -8.93 20.42
C ARG A 23 -27.73 -9.76 19.32
N ASP A 24 -28.37 -10.86 19.71
CA ASP A 24 -29.13 -11.69 18.79
C ASP A 24 -30.55 -11.11 18.59
N GLY A 25 -31.00 -11.00 17.33
CA GLY A 25 -32.39 -11.31 16.98
C GLY A 25 -33.45 -10.20 16.89
N GLN A 26 -33.12 -8.93 16.65
CA GLN A 26 -34.15 -7.92 16.30
C GLN A 26 -33.71 -7.04 15.12
N GLN A 27 -34.67 -6.62 14.28
CA GLN A 27 -34.42 -5.56 13.30
C GLN A 27 -33.81 -4.36 14.01
N GLN A 28 -32.56 -4.03 13.65
CA GLN A 28 -31.86 -2.85 14.18
C GLN A 28 -32.02 -1.70 13.20
N GLN A 29 -32.62 -0.61 13.68
CA GLN A 29 -32.50 0.68 13.04
C GLN A 29 -31.13 1.27 13.40
N ILE A 30 -30.34 1.60 12.37
CA ILE A 30 -29.00 2.16 12.51
C ILE A 30 -28.99 3.54 11.87
N THR A 31 -28.52 4.55 12.60
CA THR A 31 -28.19 5.87 12.04
C THR A 31 -26.82 5.81 11.38
N LEU A 32 -26.73 6.26 10.13
CA LEU A 32 -25.45 6.30 9.41
C LEU A 32 -24.56 7.39 10.01
N GLN A 33 -23.30 7.08 10.30
CA GLN A 33 -22.35 8.04 10.85
C GLN A 33 -21.87 9.05 9.81
N SER A 34 -21.86 8.65 8.53
CA SER A 34 -21.47 9.50 7.41
C SER A 34 -22.61 10.40 6.90
N PHE A 35 -23.85 10.00 7.18
CA PHE A 35 -25.09 10.76 6.91
C PHE A 35 -25.98 10.74 8.18
N PRO A 36 -25.68 11.55 9.21
CA PRO A 36 -26.33 11.49 10.53
C PRO A 36 -27.85 11.67 10.51
N GLU A 37 -28.38 12.30 9.46
CA GLU A 37 -29.80 12.52 9.21
C GLU A 37 -30.52 11.30 8.61
N LEU A 38 -29.77 10.27 8.19
CA LEU A 38 -30.28 9.09 7.51
C LEU A 38 -30.17 7.84 8.39
N SER A 39 -31.17 6.95 8.27
CA SER A 39 -31.19 5.67 8.96
C SER A 39 -31.48 4.50 8.02
N LEU A 40 -30.99 3.31 8.38
CA LEU A 40 -31.17 2.05 7.69
C LEU A 40 -31.72 1.01 8.65
N ASN A 41 -32.64 0.14 8.19
CA ASN A 41 -33.08 -1.02 8.96
C ASN A 41 -32.38 -2.27 8.44
N LEU A 42 -31.57 -2.92 9.29
CA LEU A 42 -30.97 -4.19 8.95
C LEU A 42 -31.98 -5.34 9.09
N PRO A 43 -31.95 -6.34 8.18
CA PRO A 43 -32.67 -7.59 8.35
C PRO A 43 -32.30 -8.29 9.67
N ALA A 44 -33.23 -9.05 10.24
CA ALA A 44 -33.04 -9.69 11.55
C ALA A 44 -31.86 -10.68 11.60
N ASN A 45 -31.45 -11.23 10.45
CA ASN A 45 -30.32 -12.15 10.30
C ASN A 45 -29.00 -11.45 9.91
N ALA A 46 -28.95 -10.13 9.88
CA ALA A 46 -27.74 -9.39 9.54
C ALA A 46 -26.80 -9.25 10.76
N TYR A 47 -25.50 -9.34 10.51
CA TYR A 47 -24.46 -9.14 11.50
C TYR A 47 -24.08 -7.66 11.61
N PHE A 48 -24.26 -7.06 12.78
CA PHE A 48 -23.74 -5.72 13.08
C PHE A 48 -22.39 -5.83 13.78
N LEU A 49 -21.32 -5.43 13.09
CA LEU A 49 -19.94 -5.66 13.52
C LEU A 49 -19.31 -4.37 14.04
N GLN A 50 -18.77 -4.43 15.26
CA GLN A 50 -18.14 -3.28 15.93
C GLN A 50 -16.88 -3.69 16.70
N ALA A 51 -15.96 -2.74 16.88
CA ALA A 51 -14.79 -2.92 17.73
C ALA A 51 -15.18 -3.00 19.21
N GLN A 52 -14.45 -3.81 19.97
CA GLN A 52 -14.52 -3.95 21.43
C GLN A 52 -13.66 -2.87 22.11
N LYS A 53 -14.24 -1.68 22.30
CA LYS A 53 -13.48 -0.49 22.71
C LYS A 53 -13.16 -0.42 24.21
N ASP A 54 -13.84 -1.19 25.06
CA ASP A 54 -13.68 -1.18 26.53
C ASP A 54 -12.88 -2.39 27.07
N LEU A 55 -12.09 -3.04 26.20
CA LEU A 55 -11.39 -4.28 26.54
C LEU A 55 -10.23 -4.08 27.54
N TYR A 56 -9.66 -2.87 27.58
CA TYR A 56 -8.53 -2.51 28.44
C TYR A 56 -8.88 -1.30 29.30
N ALA A 57 -8.26 -1.19 30.46
CA ALA A 57 -8.28 0.05 31.23
C ALA A 57 -7.50 1.15 30.51
N ASP A 58 -7.54 2.36 31.04
CA ASP A 58 -6.89 3.53 30.48
C ASP A 58 -5.91 4.09 31.52
N PHE A 59 -4.72 4.48 31.07
CA PHE A 59 -3.81 5.31 31.86
C PHE A 59 -4.25 6.77 31.77
N SER A 60 -4.13 7.49 32.88
CA SER A 60 -4.29 8.95 32.86
C SER A 60 -3.11 9.61 32.14
N SER A 61 -3.34 10.75 31.49
CA SER A 61 -2.26 11.49 30.83
C SER A 61 -1.15 11.91 31.79
N ALA A 62 -1.48 12.15 33.07
CA ALA A 62 -0.51 12.50 34.11
C ALA A 62 0.42 11.32 34.46
N GLU A 63 -0.13 10.10 34.58
CA GLU A 63 0.68 8.90 34.81
C GLU A 63 1.64 8.65 33.65
N VAL A 64 1.15 8.73 32.41
CA VAL A 64 2.01 8.51 31.23
C VAL A 64 3.09 9.58 31.13
N LEU A 65 2.75 10.86 31.37
CA LEU A 65 3.71 11.96 31.38
C LEU A 65 4.82 11.75 32.41
N ALA A 66 4.49 11.32 33.63
CA ALA A 66 5.49 11.03 34.67
C ALA A 66 6.47 9.93 34.21
N ASN A 67 5.94 8.83 33.66
CA ASN A 67 6.76 7.74 33.12
C ASN A 67 7.63 8.20 31.93
N CYS A 68 7.12 9.09 31.07
CA CYS A 68 7.91 9.69 29.98
C CYS A 68 9.08 10.50 30.52
N ILE A 69 8.86 11.35 31.54
CA ILE A 69 9.91 12.16 32.16
C ILE A 69 10.99 11.26 32.78
N ASP A 70 10.59 10.25 33.56
CA ASP A 70 11.50 9.34 34.23
C ASP A 70 12.37 8.55 33.23
N TYR A 71 11.73 8.00 32.19
CA TYR A 71 12.45 7.26 31.15
C TYR A 71 13.43 8.17 30.39
N LEU A 72 13.01 9.36 29.97
CA LEU A 72 13.87 10.30 29.25
C LEU A 72 15.03 10.80 30.12
N GLN A 73 14.82 11.03 31.41
CA GLN A 73 15.88 11.37 32.35
C GLN A 73 16.95 10.27 32.40
N ILE A 74 16.56 8.99 32.47
CA ILE A 74 17.49 7.84 32.44
C ILE A 74 18.27 7.80 31.11
N VAL A 75 17.59 8.01 29.98
CA VAL A 75 18.23 8.02 28.66
C VAL A 75 19.24 9.16 28.54
N LEU A 76 18.86 10.38 28.89
CA LEU A 76 19.72 11.55 28.80
C LEU A 76 20.95 11.42 29.72
N ASP A 77 20.79 10.85 30.92
CA ASP A 77 21.91 10.58 31.84
C ASP A 77 22.85 9.51 31.28
N LYS A 78 22.30 8.39 30.79
CA LYS A 78 23.07 7.31 30.16
C LYS A 78 23.88 7.78 28.94
N LEU A 79 23.32 8.71 28.17
CA LEU A 79 24.00 9.32 27.03
C LEU A 79 24.98 10.42 27.45
N GLY A 80 25.07 10.77 28.73
CA GLY A 80 25.94 11.84 29.24
C GLY A 80 25.57 13.22 28.70
N LEU A 81 24.27 13.47 28.51
CA LEU A 81 23.75 14.72 27.95
C LEU A 81 23.30 15.71 29.04
N ILE A 82 22.91 15.22 30.21
CA ILE A 82 22.46 16.05 31.32
C ILE A 82 23.60 16.88 31.90
N ASN A 83 24.70 16.22 32.24
CA ASN A 83 25.85 16.84 32.90
C ASN A 83 26.90 17.40 31.90
N SER A 84 26.50 17.60 30.64
CA SER A 84 27.40 18.08 29.59
C SER A 84 27.61 19.59 29.67
N TYR A 85 28.87 20.03 29.64
CA TYR A 85 29.25 21.44 29.50
C TYR A 85 28.88 22.02 28.12
N LEU A 86 28.74 21.17 27.11
CA LEU A 86 28.30 21.55 25.77
C LEU A 86 26.77 21.37 25.64
N PRO A 87 26.08 22.24 24.89
CA PRO A 87 24.65 22.10 24.66
C PRO A 87 24.27 20.74 24.08
N ALA A 88 23.32 20.06 24.73
CA ALA A 88 22.83 18.77 24.30
C ALA A 88 21.67 18.95 23.33
N LYS A 89 21.97 18.78 22.04
CA LYS A 89 20.99 18.85 20.94
C LYS A 89 20.10 17.60 20.86
N LEU A 90 18.80 17.81 20.95
CA LEU A 90 17.74 16.81 20.81
C LEU A 90 16.89 17.11 19.57
N LEU A 91 16.58 16.07 18.79
CA LEU A 91 15.67 16.14 17.65
C LEU A 91 14.37 15.42 17.99
N LEU A 92 13.24 16.10 17.88
CA LEU A 92 11.92 15.47 17.93
C LEU A 92 11.35 15.34 16.52
N VAL A 93 11.16 14.10 16.07
CA VAL A 93 10.47 13.81 14.81
C VAL A 93 9.00 13.60 15.12
N LEU A 94 8.15 14.47 14.58
CA LEU A 94 6.70 14.49 14.84
C LEU A 94 5.93 14.11 13.56
N PRO A 95 4.80 13.41 13.68
CA PRO A 95 3.90 13.20 12.56
C PRO A 95 3.10 14.46 12.25
N ASP A 96 2.48 14.48 11.07
CA ASP A 96 1.62 15.56 10.59
C ASP A 96 0.23 15.61 11.25
N ASN A 97 -0.58 16.60 10.87
CA ASN A 97 -1.93 16.79 11.38
C ASN A 97 -2.96 15.73 10.91
N THR A 98 -2.55 14.73 10.13
CA THR A 98 -3.41 13.59 9.78
C THR A 98 -3.44 12.52 10.87
N ARG A 99 -2.58 12.66 11.89
CA ARG A 99 -2.45 11.80 13.08
C ARG A 99 -3.03 12.44 14.33
N THR A 100 -3.16 11.64 15.38
CA THR A 100 -3.52 12.18 16.69
C THR A 100 -2.28 12.82 17.32
N ALA A 101 -2.50 13.84 18.14
CA ALA A 101 -1.41 14.60 18.74
C ALA A 101 -1.03 14.11 20.16
N ILE A 102 -1.60 12.99 20.64
CA ILE A 102 -1.46 12.58 22.05
C ILE A 102 0.00 12.26 22.40
N ALA A 103 0.67 11.42 21.59
CA ALA A 103 2.09 11.12 21.79
C ALA A 103 2.97 12.38 21.66
N VAL A 104 2.64 13.26 20.71
CA VAL A 104 3.35 14.52 20.48
C VAL A 104 3.25 15.42 21.71
N HIS A 105 2.06 15.60 22.26
CA HIS A 105 1.80 16.46 23.42
C HIS A 105 2.53 15.94 24.66
N LEU A 106 2.45 14.63 24.93
CA LEU A 106 3.15 13.99 26.05
C LEU A 106 4.68 14.15 25.94
N LEU A 107 5.23 13.95 24.74
CA LEU A 107 6.67 14.07 24.52
C LEU A 107 7.16 15.52 24.68
N LEU A 108 6.44 16.49 24.12
CA LEU A 108 6.77 17.91 24.28
C LEU A 108 6.70 18.34 25.75
N ASP A 109 5.63 17.97 26.45
CA ASP A 109 5.46 18.32 27.87
C ASP A 109 6.57 17.71 28.73
N ALA A 110 6.98 16.47 28.46
CA ALA A 110 8.08 15.82 29.15
C ALA A 110 9.41 16.56 28.92
N ILE A 111 9.73 16.92 27.67
CA ILE A 111 10.95 17.66 27.34
C ILE A 111 10.94 19.07 27.94
N PHE A 112 9.83 19.79 27.90
CA PHE A 112 9.72 21.10 28.56
C PHE A 112 9.88 21.01 30.07
N CYS A 113 9.41 19.94 30.69
CA CYS A 113 9.66 19.69 32.11
C CYS A 113 11.16 19.48 32.36
N LEU A 114 11.83 18.67 31.55
CA LEU A 114 13.27 18.40 31.69
C LEU A 114 14.13 19.64 31.42
N GLN A 115 13.75 20.50 30.47
CA GLN A 115 14.46 21.76 30.17
C GLN A 115 14.46 22.75 31.36
N LYS A 116 13.44 22.70 32.22
CA LYS A 116 13.42 23.52 33.45
C LYS A 116 14.52 23.12 34.43
N SER A 117 14.86 21.84 34.48
CA SER A 117 15.92 21.29 35.33
C SER A 117 17.29 21.31 34.64
N HIS A 118 17.30 21.21 33.30
CA HIS A 118 18.50 21.05 32.48
C HIS A 118 18.50 22.04 31.33
N SER A 119 18.92 23.28 31.60
CA SER A 119 18.86 24.39 30.62
C SER A 119 19.83 24.23 29.43
N ASN A 120 20.74 23.26 29.48
CA ASN A 120 21.66 22.93 28.38
C ASN A 120 21.01 22.09 27.26
N LEU A 121 19.79 21.59 27.46
CA LEU A 121 19.05 20.83 26.46
C LEU A 121 18.50 21.77 25.37
N GLN A 122 18.99 21.59 24.14
CA GLN A 122 18.51 22.32 22.96
C GLN A 122 17.59 21.42 22.15
N LEU A 123 16.45 21.96 21.73
CA LEU A 123 15.43 21.22 21.02
C LEU A 123 15.27 21.72 19.58
N THR A 124 15.20 20.80 18.63
CA THR A 124 14.73 21.00 17.26
C THR A 124 13.52 20.10 17.02
N ILE A 125 12.50 20.62 16.34
CA ILE A 125 11.32 19.88 15.92
C ILE A 125 11.37 19.67 14.42
N LEU A 126 11.17 18.42 13.96
CA LEU A 126 11.09 18.06 12.56
C LEU A 126 9.77 17.32 12.29
N PHE A 127 8.90 17.92 11.48
CA PHE A 127 7.72 17.22 10.98
C PHE A 127 8.10 16.31 9.81
N GLY A 128 7.80 15.01 9.93
CA GLY A 128 7.96 14.05 8.84
C GLY A 128 6.68 13.89 8.05
N LEU A 129 6.60 14.54 6.89
CA LEU A 129 5.38 14.65 6.08
C LEU A 129 5.32 13.60 4.96
N GLY A 130 6.45 12.98 4.61
CA GLY A 130 6.54 12.11 3.44
C GLY A 130 6.15 12.85 2.17
N THR A 131 5.10 12.40 1.49
CA THR A 131 4.60 13.04 0.26
C THR A 131 3.69 14.25 0.50
N HIS A 132 3.20 14.41 1.73
CA HIS A 132 2.21 15.44 2.03
C HIS A 132 2.79 16.86 1.87
N PRO A 133 1.95 17.84 1.53
CA PRO A 133 2.39 19.23 1.44
C PRO A 133 2.81 19.79 2.81
N PRO A 134 3.69 20.82 2.83
CA PRO A 134 4.04 21.52 4.06
C PRO A 134 2.81 22.01 4.83
N MET A 135 2.83 21.81 6.14
CA MET A 135 1.82 22.35 7.04
C MET A 135 2.00 23.87 7.18
N THR A 136 0.88 24.59 7.18
CA THR A 136 0.87 26.02 7.51
C THR A 136 1.13 26.24 9.00
N GLU A 137 1.58 27.44 9.38
CA GLU A 137 1.77 27.81 10.79
C GLU A 137 0.51 27.62 11.64
N GLU A 138 -0.66 27.98 11.08
CA GLU A 138 -1.94 27.78 11.74
C GLU A 138 -2.22 26.29 11.99
N SER A 139 -1.98 25.44 10.98
CA SER A 139 -2.16 24.00 11.09
C SER A 139 -1.23 23.40 12.16
N ILE A 140 0.03 23.83 12.19
CA ILE A 140 1.00 23.43 13.23
C ILE A 140 0.52 23.88 14.61
N SER A 141 0.08 25.14 14.75
CA SER A 141 -0.39 25.70 16.01
C SER A 141 -1.62 24.96 16.55
N GLN A 142 -2.57 24.61 15.68
CA GLN A 142 -3.75 23.83 16.05
C GLN A 142 -3.37 22.40 16.46
N TYR A 143 -2.48 21.76 15.71
CA TYR A 143 -2.05 20.38 15.97
C TYR A 143 -1.26 20.24 17.28
N LEU A 144 -0.28 21.12 17.53
CA LEU A 144 0.51 21.12 18.77
C LEU A 144 -0.27 21.65 19.97
N GLY A 145 -1.33 22.42 19.72
CA GLY A 145 -2.02 23.22 20.71
C GLY A 145 -1.38 24.61 20.85
N ARG A 146 -2.23 25.65 20.87
CA ARG A 146 -1.82 27.06 20.79
C ARG A 146 -0.79 27.45 21.86
N GLU A 147 -0.96 26.96 23.09
CA GLU A 147 -0.04 27.28 24.19
C GLU A 147 1.35 26.63 24.01
N ARG A 148 1.41 25.34 23.62
CA ARG A 148 2.70 24.69 23.31
C ARG A 148 3.39 25.37 22.14
N TYR A 149 2.64 25.70 21.10
CA TYR A 149 3.19 26.42 19.95
C TYR A 149 3.79 27.78 20.34
N LYS A 150 3.10 28.55 21.19
CA LYS A 150 3.66 29.80 21.74
C LYS A 150 4.95 29.56 22.51
N THR A 151 4.99 28.55 23.38
CA THR A 151 6.21 28.19 24.14
C THR A 151 7.36 27.82 23.22
N ILE A 152 7.11 27.06 22.15
CA ILE A 152 8.10 26.67 21.14
C ILE A 152 8.70 27.92 20.49
N VAL A 153 7.83 28.81 19.98
CA VAL A 153 8.25 30.04 19.30
C VAL A 153 8.99 30.98 20.25
N SER A 154 8.47 31.20 21.47
CA SER A 154 9.09 32.11 22.45
C SER A 154 10.46 31.61 22.94
N SER A 155 10.68 30.30 22.92
CA SER A 155 11.94 29.68 23.34
C SER A 155 12.97 29.59 22.19
N GLY A 156 12.64 30.08 21.00
CA GLY A 156 13.52 30.02 19.82
C GLY A 156 13.76 28.59 19.31
N ILE A 157 12.87 27.65 19.63
CA ILE A 157 12.97 26.27 19.16
C ILE A 157 12.70 26.24 17.65
N VAL A 158 13.61 25.62 16.91
CA VAL A 158 13.54 25.54 15.45
C VAL A 158 12.51 24.49 15.05
N ILE A 159 11.55 24.87 14.20
CA ILE A 159 10.62 23.95 13.53
C ILE A 159 11.07 23.79 12.08
N ARG A 160 11.22 22.54 11.66
CA ARG A 160 11.52 22.11 10.28
C ARG A 160 10.43 21.16 9.80
N GLN A 161 10.30 21.04 8.48
CA GLN A 161 9.38 20.13 7.83
C GLN A 161 10.14 19.39 6.72
N GLN A 162 10.04 18.06 6.69
CA GLN A 162 10.59 17.22 5.65
C GLN A 162 9.46 16.68 4.78
N THR A 163 9.51 16.96 3.48
CA THR A 163 8.55 16.49 2.46
C THR A 163 9.29 16.19 1.16
N THR A 164 8.75 15.32 0.31
CA THR A 164 9.31 15.07 -1.02
C THR A 164 9.14 16.23 -1.98
N ILE A 165 8.23 17.17 -1.69
CA ILE A 165 7.96 18.34 -2.55
C ILE A 165 9.02 19.45 -2.33
N ALA A 166 9.44 19.60 -1.08
CA ALA A 166 10.44 20.57 -0.64
C ALA A 166 11.39 19.86 0.34
N PRO A 167 12.26 18.95 -0.16
CA PRO A 167 13.13 18.17 0.68
C PRO A 167 14.17 19.06 1.36
N LEU A 168 14.47 18.75 2.62
CA LEU A 168 15.61 19.34 3.32
C LEU A 168 16.91 18.78 2.73
N GLU A 169 17.97 19.58 2.85
CA GLU A 169 19.31 19.18 2.42
C GLU A 169 19.76 17.89 3.12
N PRO A 170 20.11 16.84 2.35
CA PRO A 170 20.60 15.60 2.93
C PRO A 170 22.06 15.72 3.35
N GLN A 171 22.42 15.10 4.47
CA GLN A 171 23.83 14.99 4.87
C GLN A 171 24.60 14.06 3.93
N ALA A 172 23.94 12.99 3.47
CA ALA A 172 24.53 12.00 2.61
C ALA A 172 23.48 11.17 1.87
N ILE A 173 23.94 10.55 0.80
CA ILE A 173 23.20 9.56 0.02
C ILE A 173 23.67 8.18 0.45
N ILE A 174 22.77 7.37 0.98
CA ILE A 174 23.04 5.99 1.39
C ILE A 174 22.79 5.09 0.19
N LYS A 175 23.83 4.39 -0.28
CA LYS A 175 23.67 3.35 -1.31
C LYS A 175 23.13 2.09 -0.65
N VAL A 176 21.95 1.70 -1.07
CA VAL A 176 21.27 0.50 -0.60
C VAL A 176 21.27 -0.54 -1.71
N GLN A 177 21.58 -1.79 -1.38
CA GLN A 177 21.48 -2.92 -2.30
C GLN A 177 20.13 -3.60 -2.11
N ASP A 178 19.48 -4.07 -3.18
CA ASP A 178 18.28 -4.87 -2.99
C ASP A 178 18.64 -6.25 -2.43
N GLN A 179 18.42 -6.47 -1.12
CA GLN A 179 18.63 -7.76 -0.45
C GLN A 179 17.36 -8.62 -0.37
N VAL A 180 16.35 -8.29 -1.17
CA VAL A 180 15.12 -9.07 -1.20
C VAL A 180 15.43 -10.44 -1.79
N ASN A 181 15.43 -11.47 -0.95
CA ASN A 181 15.69 -12.86 -1.33
C ASN A 181 14.66 -13.27 -2.39
N LEU A 182 15.09 -13.33 -3.67
CA LEU A 182 14.22 -13.47 -4.83
C LEU A 182 13.38 -14.76 -4.79
N GLY A 183 13.86 -15.80 -4.10
CA GLY A 183 13.18 -17.09 -3.94
C GLY A 183 11.91 -17.06 -3.07
N GLU A 184 11.82 -16.16 -2.08
CA GLU A 184 10.68 -16.13 -1.12
C GLU A 184 9.53 -15.22 -1.58
N ILE A 185 9.75 -14.40 -2.61
CA ILE A 185 8.71 -13.55 -3.22
C ILE A 185 8.41 -14.06 -4.62
N SER A 186 8.26 -15.37 -4.84
CA SER A 186 8.06 -16.03 -6.15
C SER A 186 6.85 -15.56 -7.01
N THR A 187 6.23 -14.43 -6.69
CA THR A 187 5.10 -13.76 -7.35
C THR A 187 5.43 -12.30 -7.75
N HIS A 188 6.69 -12.00 -8.10
CA HIS A 188 7.17 -10.65 -8.44
C HIS A 188 6.26 -9.88 -9.43
N SER A 189 6.22 -8.56 -9.30
CA SER A 189 5.93 -7.70 -10.46
C SER A 189 6.92 -8.04 -11.57
N PHE A 190 6.42 -8.25 -12.78
CA PHE A 190 7.21 -8.78 -13.89
C PHE A 190 7.84 -10.16 -13.64
N ALA A 191 7.26 -11.02 -12.77
CA ALA A 191 7.79 -12.37 -12.47
C ALA A 191 8.18 -13.15 -13.73
N ASN A 192 7.32 -13.12 -14.76
CA ASN A 192 7.59 -13.80 -16.03
C ASN A 192 8.88 -13.31 -16.69
N ILE A 193 9.21 -12.02 -16.59
CA ILE A 193 10.47 -11.45 -17.14
C ILE A 193 11.66 -11.96 -16.33
N ASN A 194 11.60 -11.88 -15.00
CA ASN A 194 12.68 -12.32 -14.12
C ASN A 194 12.96 -13.82 -14.25
N SER A 195 11.90 -14.65 -14.24
CA SER A 195 12.04 -16.10 -14.42
C SER A 195 12.63 -16.43 -15.79
N PHE A 196 12.24 -15.69 -16.84
CA PHE A 196 12.79 -15.89 -18.18
C PHE A 196 14.26 -15.49 -18.28
N ILE A 197 14.63 -14.33 -17.71
CA ILE A 197 16.03 -13.89 -17.62
C ILE A 197 16.88 -14.92 -16.88
N ALA A 198 16.45 -15.37 -15.69
CA ALA A 198 17.18 -16.37 -14.90
C ALA A 198 17.34 -17.71 -15.64
N GLN A 199 16.32 -18.14 -16.40
CA GLN A 199 16.42 -19.33 -17.25
C GLN A 199 17.45 -19.18 -18.38
N LEU A 200 17.48 -18.02 -19.03
CA LEU A 200 18.48 -17.73 -20.06
C LEU A 200 19.89 -17.64 -19.48
N GLU A 201 20.06 -16.96 -18.34
CA GLU A 201 21.32 -16.90 -17.60
C GLU A 201 21.81 -18.30 -17.26
N HIS A 202 20.95 -19.16 -16.71
CA HIS A 202 21.30 -20.55 -16.40
C HIS A 202 21.71 -21.33 -17.66
N THR A 203 21.01 -21.12 -18.78
CA THR A 203 21.34 -21.75 -20.06
C THR A 203 22.72 -21.32 -20.57
N ILE A 204 23.03 -20.02 -20.45
CA ILE A 204 24.36 -19.47 -20.77
C ILE A 204 25.41 -20.04 -19.82
N HIS A 205 25.14 -20.10 -18.52
CA HIS A 205 26.02 -20.70 -17.52
C HIS A 205 26.36 -22.16 -17.86
N GLN A 206 25.37 -22.98 -18.22
CA GLN A 206 25.59 -24.37 -18.63
C GLN A 206 26.41 -24.48 -19.92
N ALA A 207 26.13 -23.60 -20.90
CA ALA A 207 26.85 -23.57 -22.17
C ALA A 207 28.32 -23.17 -22.00
N ILE A 208 28.62 -22.22 -21.11
CA ILE A 208 29.99 -21.76 -20.85
C ILE A 208 30.75 -22.71 -19.91
N ALA A 209 30.09 -23.27 -18.88
CA ALA A 209 30.74 -24.15 -17.90
C ALA A 209 31.14 -25.52 -18.48
N GLY A 210 30.68 -25.87 -19.69
CA GLY A 210 30.93 -27.18 -20.29
C GLY A 210 30.34 -28.30 -19.44
N PHE A 211 29.02 -28.34 -19.32
CA PHE A 211 28.20 -29.43 -18.74
C PHE A 211 28.95 -30.43 -17.84
N SER A 212 29.15 -30.08 -16.58
CA SER A 212 29.26 -31.06 -15.50
C SER A 212 27.86 -31.33 -14.97
N ASP A 213 27.40 -32.58 -15.10
CA ASP A 213 26.13 -33.11 -14.57
C ASP A 213 25.89 -32.71 -13.11
N GLU A 214 24.95 -31.78 -12.86
CA GLU A 214 24.17 -31.75 -11.61
C GLU A 214 22.71 -31.35 -11.89
N SER A 215 21.83 -31.95 -11.11
CA SER A 215 20.44 -32.28 -11.41
C SER A 215 19.45 -31.11 -11.36
N LEU A 216 18.56 -31.09 -12.35
CA LEU A 216 17.30 -30.32 -12.44
C LEU A 216 16.25 -30.74 -11.39
N SER A 217 16.52 -30.64 -10.09
CA SER A 217 15.52 -31.01 -9.06
C SER A 217 14.79 -29.86 -8.37
N ASP A 218 15.29 -28.61 -8.44
CA ASP A 218 14.80 -27.56 -7.50
C ASP A 218 14.15 -26.33 -8.17
N LEU A 219 13.76 -26.41 -9.45
CA LEU A 219 12.93 -25.38 -10.09
C LEU A 219 11.44 -25.72 -9.95
N ASP A 220 10.85 -25.09 -8.93
CA ASP A 220 9.48 -25.21 -8.43
C ASP A 220 8.38 -25.19 -9.52
N GLU A 221 7.35 -25.99 -9.28
CA GLU A 221 6.26 -26.40 -10.18
C GLU A 221 5.20 -25.31 -10.48
N ASN A 222 5.58 -24.13 -10.96
CA ASN A 222 4.64 -23.19 -11.62
C ASN A 222 4.86 -23.15 -13.14
N LEU A 223 4.91 -24.35 -13.72
CA LEU A 223 5.16 -24.60 -15.13
C LEU A 223 3.86 -24.67 -15.94
N LEU A 224 3.58 -23.58 -16.63
CA LEU A 224 2.88 -23.59 -17.91
C LEU A 224 3.87 -23.32 -19.05
N ILE A 225 5.08 -23.89 -18.98
CA ILE A 225 6.11 -23.87 -20.04
C ILE A 225 6.95 -25.16 -19.96
N LYS A 226 6.30 -26.34 -19.94
CA LYS A 226 7.02 -27.64 -19.95
C LYS A 226 7.11 -28.28 -21.34
N ASP A 227 6.57 -27.63 -22.38
CA ASP A 227 6.51 -28.20 -23.74
C ASP A 227 7.37 -27.49 -24.82
N GLN A 228 8.28 -26.55 -24.47
CA GLN A 228 8.91 -25.70 -25.50
C GLN A 228 10.45 -25.63 -25.56
N LEU A 229 11.20 -26.46 -24.82
CA LEU A 229 12.66 -26.48 -24.93
C LEU A 229 13.21 -27.88 -25.18
N ASN A 230 13.03 -28.35 -26.42
CA ASN A 230 13.84 -29.41 -27.01
C ASN A 230 14.42 -28.89 -28.32
N ILE A 231 15.54 -28.18 -28.27
CA ILE A 231 16.55 -28.09 -29.34
C ILE A 231 17.81 -27.48 -28.70
N ILE A 232 18.88 -28.28 -28.56
CA ILE A 232 20.25 -27.76 -28.58
C ILE A 232 21.02 -28.58 -29.61
N ASN A 233 21.36 -27.93 -30.72
CA ASN A 233 22.32 -28.45 -31.69
C ASN A 233 23.74 -28.23 -31.14
N ARG A 234 24.52 -29.30 -31.14
CA ARG A 234 25.92 -29.35 -30.71
C ARG A 234 26.81 -28.56 -31.66
N ASN A 235 27.49 -27.53 -31.18
CA ASN A 235 28.77 -27.08 -31.71
C ASN A 235 29.67 -26.62 -30.56
N GLN A 236 30.93 -27.07 -30.58
CA GLN A 236 31.93 -26.79 -29.56
C GLN A 236 32.24 -25.30 -29.47
N ILE A 237 31.95 -24.69 -28.32
CA ILE A 237 32.38 -23.34 -27.97
C ILE A 237 33.63 -23.49 -27.09
N ASN A 238 34.79 -23.07 -27.61
CA ASN A 238 36.01 -22.87 -26.81
C ASN A 238 35.96 -21.43 -26.27
N LEU A 239 35.64 -21.26 -24.99
CA LEU A 239 35.73 -19.96 -24.31
C LEU A 239 36.86 -19.94 -23.29
N ASP A 240 37.67 -18.87 -23.36
CA ASP A 240 38.66 -18.54 -22.36
C ASP A 240 37.97 -18.23 -21.01
N LYS A 241 38.44 -18.89 -19.94
CA LYS A 241 37.88 -18.78 -18.59
C LYS A 241 37.89 -17.36 -18.00
N GLN A 242 38.76 -16.45 -18.49
CA GLN A 242 38.80 -15.06 -18.02
C GLN A 242 37.67 -14.19 -18.61
N ASN A 243 37.34 -14.34 -19.90
CA ASN A 243 36.18 -13.67 -20.49
C ASN A 243 34.87 -14.16 -19.85
N THR A 244 34.83 -15.43 -19.46
CA THR A 244 33.66 -16.04 -18.79
C THR A 244 33.28 -15.31 -17.50
N VAL A 245 34.25 -14.98 -16.63
CA VAL A 245 33.96 -14.33 -15.34
C VAL A 245 33.51 -12.87 -15.53
N GLU A 246 34.12 -12.15 -16.47
CA GLU A 246 33.73 -10.77 -16.81
C GLU A 246 32.34 -10.69 -17.46
N ILE A 247 31.97 -11.68 -18.29
CA ILE A 247 30.63 -11.80 -18.87
C ILE A 247 29.59 -12.07 -17.76
N LEU A 248 29.92 -12.93 -16.79
CA LEU A 248 29.02 -13.31 -15.71
C LEU A 248 28.77 -12.17 -14.69
N ASP A 249 29.80 -11.41 -14.34
CA ASP A 249 29.67 -10.26 -13.45
C ASP A 249 28.86 -9.11 -14.10
N ASN A 250 28.81 -9.04 -15.44
CA ASN A 250 28.04 -8.05 -16.20
C ASN A 250 26.55 -8.41 -16.38
N LEU A 251 26.16 -9.68 -16.22
CA LEU A 251 24.78 -10.15 -16.46
C LEU A 251 23.85 -9.91 -15.25
N THR A 252 24.40 -9.88 -14.04
CA THR A 252 23.66 -9.58 -12.79
C THR A 252 24.08 -8.24 -12.19
N PRO A 253 23.69 -7.09 -12.77
CA PRO A 253 23.91 -5.81 -12.11
C PRO A 253 23.09 -5.78 -10.81
N THR A 254 23.77 -5.80 -9.65
CA THR A 254 23.12 -5.54 -8.36
C THR A 254 22.49 -4.16 -8.41
N GLN A 255 21.16 -4.11 -8.34
CA GLN A 255 20.46 -2.82 -8.28
C GLN A 255 20.86 -2.12 -6.99
N THR A 256 21.53 -0.99 -7.15
CA THR A 256 21.82 -0.06 -6.06
C THR A 256 20.90 1.14 -6.18
N TYR A 257 20.42 1.63 -5.04
CA TYR A 257 19.53 2.78 -4.99
C TYR A 257 19.87 3.70 -3.84
N GLU A 258 19.34 4.92 -3.93
CA GLU A 258 19.71 6.03 -3.09
C GLU A 258 18.63 6.29 -2.03
N LEU A 259 18.98 6.04 -0.77
CA LEU A 259 18.23 6.51 0.38
C LEU A 259 18.83 7.85 0.84
N SER A 260 18.02 8.90 0.75
CA SER A 260 18.40 10.25 1.17
C SER A 260 17.50 10.73 2.30
N LEU A 261 18.10 11.32 3.33
CA LEU A 261 17.49 11.66 4.61
C LEU A 261 18.02 13.00 5.13
N PRO A 262 17.23 13.75 5.93
CA PRO A 262 17.58 15.10 6.38
C PRO A 262 18.81 15.11 7.30
N GLN A 263 19.70 16.09 7.09
CA GLN A 263 20.96 16.21 7.84
C GLN A 263 20.78 16.31 9.35
N GLU A 264 19.60 16.77 9.81
CA GLU A 264 19.24 16.86 11.22
C GLU A 264 19.48 15.53 11.97
N LEU A 265 19.32 14.37 11.32
CA LEU A 265 19.57 13.07 11.96
C LEU A 265 21.03 12.87 12.41
N TRP A 266 22.01 13.51 11.75
CA TRP A 266 23.44 13.44 12.09
C TRP A 266 23.89 14.58 13.02
N GLN A 267 23.12 15.67 13.07
CA GLN A 267 23.47 16.92 13.77
C GLN A 267 22.91 17.01 15.21
N HIS A 268 22.24 15.96 15.68
CA HIS A 268 21.68 15.88 17.03
C HIS A 268 22.23 14.67 17.78
N HIS A 269 22.34 14.77 19.11
CA HIS A 269 22.88 13.69 19.93
C HIS A 269 21.87 12.55 20.13
N LEU A 270 20.58 12.90 20.18
CA LEU A 270 19.46 11.98 20.37
C LEU A 270 18.29 12.42 19.48
N THR A 271 17.77 11.48 18.70
CA THR A 271 16.53 11.62 17.92
C THR A 271 15.43 10.82 18.59
N ILE A 272 14.27 11.45 18.85
CA ILE A 272 13.09 10.81 19.41
C ILE A 272 11.94 10.97 18.43
N VAL A 273 11.30 9.86 18.09
CA VAL A 273 10.24 9.78 17.08
C VAL A 273 8.91 9.52 17.76
N ALA A 274 8.00 10.48 17.70
CA ALA A 274 6.65 10.34 18.25
C ALA A 274 5.72 9.63 17.25
N GLY A 275 4.84 8.78 17.76
CA GLY A 275 3.94 8.00 16.90
C GLY A 275 2.70 7.44 17.59
N ASP A 276 1.71 7.08 16.78
CA ASP A 276 0.52 6.36 17.22
C ASP A 276 0.55 4.92 16.69
N THR A 277 0.06 3.99 17.52
CA THR A 277 -0.11 2.58 17.17
C THR A 277 -1.54 2.33 16.73
N GLU A 278 -1.80 2.57 15.44
CA GLU A 278 -3.07 2.26 14.78
C GLU A 278 -2.92 1.10 13.79
N LEU A 279 -3.98 0.31 13.58
CA LEU A 279 -3.97 -0.67 12.49
C LEU A 279 -3.83 0.02 11.13
N HIS A 280 -3.03 -0.56 10.25
CA HIS A 280 -2.83 -0.09 8.88
C HIS A 280 -2.98 -1.27 7.89
N PRO A 281 -3.64 -1.09 6.72
CA PRO A 281 -4.03 -2.20 5.84
C PRO A 281 -2.87 -2.95 5.18
N TYR A 282 -1.66 -2.40 5.25
CA TYR A 282 -0.45 -3.01 4.69
C TYR A 282 0.59 -3.38 5.76
N GLU A 283 0.32 -3.11 7.05
CA GLU A 283 1.33 -3.23 8.10
C GLU A 283 0.85 -4.08 9.27
N ILE A 284 1.34 -5.32 9.34
CA ILE A 284 0.95 -6.30 10.35
C ILE A 284 1.37 -5.94 11.78
N ARG A 285 2.44 -5.16 11.94
CA ARG A 285 2.96 -4.78 13.27
C ARG A 285 2.20 -3.62 13.89
N GLY A 286 1.15 -3.13 13.22
CA GLY A 286 0.44 -1.90 13.59
C GLY A 286 1.35 -0.69 13.44
N GLY A 287 0.81 0.44 13.03
CA GLY A 287 1.55 1.69 13.06
C GLY A 287 1.47 2.46 11.77
N SER A 288 0.35 3.14 11.56
CA SER A 288 0.43 4.42 10.91
C SER A 288 1.13 5.44 11.83
N GLY A 289 2.47 5.40 11.91
CA GLY A 289 3.28 6.25 12.80
C GLY A 289 4.39 5.54 13.58
N GLY A 290 4.71 4.27 13.28
CA GLY A 290 5.81 3.56 13.94
C GLY A 290 7.20 4.16 13.67
N LEU A 291 8.20 3.80 14.48
CA LEU A 291 9.57 4.34 14.39
C LEU A 291 10.12 4.20 12.96
N HIS A 292 10.10 2.98 12.40
CA HIS A 292 10.69 2.72 11.09
C HIS A 292 9.88 3.39 9.97
N LYS A 293 8.54 3.42 10.09
CA LYS A 293 7.69 4.11 9.12
C LYS A 293 7.94 5.61 9.10
N MET A 294 8.11 6.25 10.25
CA MET A 294 8.42 7.68 10.32
C MET A 294 9.79 7.98 9.71
N LEU A 295 10.80 7.14 9.96
CA LEU A 295 12.13 7.31 9.39
C LEU A 295 12.14 7.11 7.87
N VAL A 296 11.48 6.06 7.37
CA VAL A 296 11.56 5.64 5.96
C VAL A 296 10.49 6.28 5.07
N VAL A 297 9.31 6.54 5.60
CA VAL A 297 8.19 7.13 4.84
C VAL A 297 7.99 8.60 5.19
N GLY A 298 8.18 8.97 6.45
CA GLY A 298 8.02 10.35 6.90
C GLY A 298 9.19 11.27 6.53
N LEU A 299 10.42 10.74 6.51
CA LEU A 299 11.62 11.56 6.30
C LEU A 299 12.38 11.29 4.99
N ALA A 300 12.26 10.11 4.40
CA ALA A 300 13.09 9.75 3.24
C ALA A 300 12.67 10.46 1.95
N ASN A 301 13.56 10.40 0.95
CA ASN A 301 13.29 10.83 -0.41
C ASN A 301 12.20 9.97 -1.11
N ILE A 302 11.68 10.51 -2.22
CA ILE A 302 10.59 9.88 -2.98
C ILE A 302 10.92 8.46 -3.45
N GLN A 303 12.19 8.14 -3.73
CA GLN A 303 12.61 6.82 -4.19
C GLN A 303 12.43 5.74 -3.11
N ALA A 304 12.81 6.03 -1.86
CA ALA A 304 12.59 5.12 -0.74
C ALA A 304 11.09 4.92 -0.43
N ILE A 305 10.31 6.00 -0.55
CA ILE A 305 8.84 5.94 -0.39
C ILE A 305 8.22 5.08 -1.49
N ARG A 306 8.61 5.27 -2.76
CA ARG A 306 8.12 4.47 -3.90
C ARG A 306 8.38 2.99 -3.71
N ARG A 307 9.58 2.62 -3.26
CA ARG A 307 9.95 1.20 -3.03
C ARG A 307 9.07 0.56 -1.97
N SER A 308 8.91 1.19 -0.82
CA SER A 308 8.00 0.67 0.22
C SER A 308 6.54 0.64 -0.24
N HIS A 309 6.12 1.45 -1.22
CA HIS A 309 4.74 1.55 -1.69
C HIS A 309 4.53 1.07 -3.13
N SER A 310 5.43 0.22 -3.63
CA SER A 310 5.35 -0.29 -4.99
C SER A 310 4.20 -1.29 -5.13
N THR A 311 3.76 -1.55 -6.37
CA THR A 311 2.72 -2.56 -6.61
C THR A 311 3.16 -3.94 -6.14
N LYS A 312 4.42 -4.32 -6.41
CA LYS A 312 5.07 -5.55 -5.91
C LYS A 312 4.94 -5.65 -4.39
N ILE A 313 5.27 -4.59 -3.64
CA ILE A 313 5.24 -4.65 -2.18
C ILE A 313 3.81 -4.68 -1.63
N LEU A 314 2.94 -3.78 -2.10
CA LEU A 314 1.61 -3.59 -1.50
C LEU A 314 0.59 -4.69 -1.86
N LEU A 315 0.76 -5.37 -3.01
CA LEU A 315 -0.03 -6.56 -3.32
C LEU A 315 0.40 -7.78 -2.48
N HIS A 316 1.68 -7.86 -2.09
CA HIS A 316 2.27 -8.96 -1.31
C HIS A 316 2.48 -8.63 0.17
N SER A 317 1.70 -7.68 0.69
CA SER A 317 1.73 -7.31 2.11
C SER A 317 0.42 -7.72 2.80
N PRO A 318 0.10 -9.04 2.87
CA PRO A 318 -1.09 -9.48 3.56
C PRO A 318 -1.00 -9.05 5.02
N THR A 319 -2.16 -8.70 5.59
CA THR A 319 -2.25 -8.37 7.03
C THR A 319 -2.69 -9.55 7.89
N ASN A 320 -2.83 -10.74 7.29
CA ASN A 320 -3.39 -11.94 7.90
C ASN A 320 -2.51 -12.57 9.00
N ARG A 321 -3.08 -13.54 9.74
CA ARG A 321 -2.49 -14.12 10.97
C ARG A 321 -1.32 -15.08 10.77
N LYS A 322 -1.19 -15.70 9.59
CA LYS A 322 -0.30 -16.86 9.40
C LYS A 322 1.02 -16.56 8.71
N LYS A 323 1.12 -15.47 7.94
CA LYS A 323 2.38 -15.09 7.29
C LYS A 323 3.22 -14.26 8.25
N THR A 324 4.37 -14.80 8.65
CA THR A 324 5.39 -14.09 9.43
C THR A 324 6.05 -12.97 8.63
N GLU A 325 6.00 -13.08 7.30
CA GLU A 325 6.61 -12.16 6.36
C GLU A 325 5.56 -11.24 5.73
N ASN A 326 5.76 -9.94 5.93
CA ASN A 326 5.00 -8.87 5.30
C ASN A 326 6.02 -8.00 4.55
N ALA A 327 5.94 -7.99 3.22
CA ALA A 327 6.95 -7.35 2.37
C ALA A 327 7.13 -5.87 2.72
N PHE A 328 6.04 -5.15 3.00
CA PHE A 328 6.08 -3.75 3.43
C PHE A 328 6.91 -3.56 4.70
N VAL A 329 6.62 -4.34 5.74
CA VAL A 329 7.35 -4.32 7.02
C VAL A 329 8.83 -4.66 6.82
N HIS A 330 9.14 -5.68 6.04
CA HIS A 330 10.51 -6.09 5.76
C HIS A 330 11.30 -4.98 5.07
N THR A 331 10.72 -4.34 4.05
CA THR A 331 11.35 -3.20 3.36
C THR A 331 11.59 -2.03 4.32
N LEU A 332 10.63 -1.70 5.20
CA LEU A 332 10.82 -0.64 6.18
C LEU A 332 11.94 -0.94 7.17
N ASP A 333 12.02 -2.18 7.66
CA ASP A 333 13.07 -2.60 8.60
C ASP A 333 14.45 -2.56 7.97
N TYR A 334 14.56 -3.05 6.73
CA TYR A 334 15.80 -3.03 5.97
C TYR A 334 16.29 -1.59 5.74
N LEU A 335 15.42 -0.69 5.29
CA LEU A 335 15.78 0.72 5.06
C LEU A 335 16.13 1.46 6.36
N ALA A 336 15.44 1.17 7.46
CA ALA A 336 15.79 1.71 8.77
C ALA A 336 17.16 1.20 9.25
N GLU A 337 17.50 -0.06 8.97
CA GLU A 337 18.82 -0.61 9.27
C GLU A 337 19.92 0.04 8.42
N CYS A 338 19.68 0.28 7.14
CA CYS A 338 20.61 1.05 6.29
C CYS A 338 20.89 2.45 6.85
N LEU A 339 19.87 3.14 7.38
CA LEU A 339 20.04 4.39 8.11
C LEU A 339 20.90 4.21 9.38
N ASN A 340 20.61 3.20 10.20
CA ASN A 340 21.39 2.92 11.41
C ASN A 340 22.87 2.67 11.09
N GLN A 341 23.16 1.92 10.02
CA GLN A 341 24.53 1.70 9.55
C GLN A 341 25.19 2.98 9.03
N SER A 342 24.43 3.84 8.36
CA SER A 342 24.92 5.14 7.92
C SER A 342 25.30 6.05 9.10
N LEU A 343 24.50 6.08 10.17
CA LEU A 343 24.81 6.82 11.40
C LEU A 343 26.09 6.32 12.09
N LEU A 344 26.52 5.07 11.86
CA LEU A 344 27.77 4.53 12.39
C LEU A 344 29.01 4.91 11.56
N THR A 345 28.82 5.02 10.25
CA THR A 345 29.93 4.99 9.28
C THR A 345 30.23 6.36 8.69
N GLN A 346 29.22 7.22 8.55
CA GLN A 346 29.38 8.52 7.92
C GLN A 346 29.82 9.57 8.93
N THR A 347 30.83 10.34 8.53
CA THR A 347 31.36 11.47 9.30
C THR A 347 31.28 12.76 8.48
N PRO A 348 31.10 13.93 9.11
CA PRO A 348 30.94 14.14 10.55
C PRO A 348 29.52 13.83 11.06
N HIS A 349 29.40 13.23 12.25
CA HIS A 349 28.13 13.03 12.95
C HIS A 349 28.32 13.18 14.47
N ILE A 350 27.27 13.59 15.18
CA ILE A 350 27.30 13.73 16.66
C ILE A 350 26.29 12.83 17.38
N ALA A 351 25.51 12.03 16.65
CA ALA A 351 24.56 11.07 17.21
C ALA A 351 25.28 10.10 18.16
N ARG A 352 24.74 9.94 19.38
CA ARG A 352 25.28 9.03 20.41
C ARG A 352 24.57 7.68 20.46
N THR A 353 23.42 7.58 19.80
CA THR A 353 22.58 6.39 19.77
C THR A 353 21.68 6.39 18.53
N TYR A 354 21.08 5.23 18.22
CA TYR A 354 20.06 5.13 17.19
C TYR A 354 18.77 5.89 17.57
N PRO A 355 17.94 6.27 16.59
CA PRO A 355 16.64 6.90 16.87
C PRO A 355 15.80 6.09 17.85
N LEU A 356 15.19 6.79 18.80
CA LEU A 356 14.34 6.24 19.85
C LEU A 356 12.87 6.46 19.47
N GLY A 357 12.07 5.41 19.39
CA GLY A 357 10.62 5.53 19.22
C GLY A 357 9.92 5.82 20.54
N PHE A 358 8.91 6.68 20.50
CA PHE A 358 7.87 6.82 21.52
C PHE A 358 6.51 6.65 20.87
N SER A 359 5.77 5.60 21.24
CA SER A 359 4.46 5.34 20.67
C SER A 359 3.42 5.03 21.72
N ILE A 360 2.18 5.41 21.44
CA ILE A 360 1.01 5.07 22.27
C ILE A 360 0.03 4.20 21.49
N VAL A 361 -0.89 3.55 22.20
CA VAL A 361 -2.11 2.96 21.62
C VAL A 361 -3.33 3.55 22.31
N SER A 362 -4.33 3.91 21.50
CA SER A 362 -5.59 4.49 21.92
C SER A 362 -6.74 3.72 21.26
N LEU A 363 -7.56 3.04 22.07
CA LEU A 363 -8.72 2.28 21.61
C LEU A 363 -9.98 3.16 21.51
N GLN A 364 -10.02 4.22 22.32
CA GLN A 364 -11.05 5.26 22.29
C GLN A 364 -10.38 6.62 22.27
N ASN A 365 -10.98 7.57 21.56
CA ASN A 365 -10.43 8.93 21.44
C ASN A 365 -10.02 9.47 22.81
N GLN A 366 -8.76 9.92 22.92
CA GLN A 366 -8.15 10.53 24.11
C GLN A 366 -7.86 9.58 25.27
N SER A 367 -8.17 8.28 25.17
CA SER A 367 -7.77 7.29 26.18
C SER A 367 -6.48 6.59 25.77
N ILE A 368 -5.56 6.38 26.73
CA ILE A 368 -4.27 5.75 26.49
C ILE A 368 -4.30 4.35 27.11
N ASN A 369 -4.30 3.31 26.28
CA ASN A 369 -4.36 1.92 26.75
C ASN A 369 -2.97 1.27 26.88
N GLY A 370 -1.95 1.92 26.35
CA GLY A 370 -0.56 1.50 26.46
C GLY A 370 0.39 2.46 25.77
N PHE A 371 1.67 2.37 26.14
CA PHE A 371 2.73 3.18 25.56
C PHE A 371 4.06 2.44 25.58
N TRP A 372 4.96 2.84 24.68
CA TRP A 372 6.24 2.18 24.41
C TRP A 372 7.34 3.18 24.11
N PHE A 373 8.50 2.94 24.69
CA PHE A 373 9.78 3.50 24.28
C PHE A 373 10.72 2.39 23.83
N GLY A 374 11.43 2.59 22.72
CA GLY A 374 12.44 1.65 22.29
C GLY A 374 13.07 1.94 20.94
N GLN A 375 14.15 1.21 20.62
CA GLN A 375 14.90 1.38 19.37
C GLN A 375 14.58 0.30 18.33
N LYS A 376 13.77 -0.70 18.71
CA LYS A 376 13.41 -1.83 17.86
C LYS A 376 11.89 -1.93 17.75
N ASP A 377 11.35 -1.64 16.56
CA ASP A 377 9.90 -1.64 16.31
C ASP A 377 9.24 -3.02 16.58
N LYS A 378 10.00 -4.12 16.56
CA LYS A 378 9.53 -5.46 16.98
C LYS A 378 8.96 -5.45 18.40
N ASN A 379 9.48 -4.61 19.30
CA ASN A 379 9.06 -4.57 20.70
C ASN A 379 7.76 -3.76 20.91
N ARG A 380 7.37 -2.94 19.91
CA ARG A 380 6.07 -2.24 19.86
C ARG A 380 4.89 -3.18 19.56
N GLN A 381 5.15 -4.43 19.14
CA GLN A 381 4.12 -5.41 18.79
C GLN A 381 3.11 -5.68 19.91
N ALA A 382 3.50 -5.52 21.17
CA ALA A 382 2.60 -5.69 22.31
C ALA A 382 1.46 -4.63 22.30
N LEU A 383 1.75 -3.39 21.93
CA LEU A 383 0.71 -2.35 21.76
C LEU A 383 -0.23 -2.69 20.61
N THR A 384 0.33 -3.21 19.51
CA THR A 384 -0.46 -3.62 18.35
C THR A 384 -1.35 -4.82 18.64
N ALA A 385 -0.90 -5.76 19.48
CA ALA A 385 -1.71 -6.90 19.87
C ALA A 385 -3.04 -6.45 20.50
N ILE A 386 -3.00 -5.41 21.34
CA ILE A 386 -4.20 -4.80 21.94
C ILE A 386 -5.10 -4.16 20.88
N ALA A 387 -4.52 -3.38 19.96
CA ALA A 387 -5.27 -2.76 18.87
C ALA A 387 -5.89 -3.80 17.93
N LYS A 388 -5.23 -4.94 17.72
CA LYS A 388 -5.77 -6.06 16.94
C LYS A 388 -6.89 -6.77 17.69
N GLU A 389 -6.69 -7.06 18.97
CA GLU A 389 -7.68 -7.77 19.78
C GLU A 389 -8.98 -6.97 19.87
N SER A 390 -8.91 -5.67 20.15
CA SER A 390 -10.09 -4.80 20.22
C SER A 390 -10.85 -4.67 18.90
N ARG A 391 -10.18 -4.88 17.76
CA ARG A 391 -10.78 -4.80 16.43
C ARG A 391 -11.07 -6.16 15.81
N THR A 392 -10.80 -7.25 16.51
CA THR A 392 -11.08 -8.60 16.04
C THR A 392 -12.52 -8.99 16.36
N VAL A 393 -13.25 -9.42 15.35
CA VAL A 393 -14.61 -9.97 15.48
C VAL A 393 -14.67 -11.35 14.84
N ASN A 394 -15.38 -12.29 15.48
CA ASN A 394 -15.57 -13.64 14.94
C ASN A 394 -16.94 -13.73 14.27
N LEU A 395 -16.99 -14.32 13.07
CA LEU A 395 -18.22 -14.58 12.33
C LEU A 395 -18.37 -16.07 12.03
N PRO A 396 -19.55 -16.66 12.30
CA PRO A 396 -19.75 -18.10 12.08
C PRO A 396 -19.96 -18.47 10.60
N GLU A 397 -20.43 -17.51 9.79
CA GLU A 397 -20.93 -17.74 8.42
C GLU A 397 -20.22 -16.85 7.40
N LYS A 398 -20.23 -17.28 6.12
CA LYS A 398 -19.67 -16.49 5.02
C LYS A 398 -20.59 -15.32 4.68
N ILE A 399 -20.00 -14.15 4.43
CA ILE A 399 -20.74 -12.95 4.06
C ILE A 399 -20.99 -12.94 2.55
N HIS A 400 -22.24 -12.66 2.17
CA HIS A 400 -22.63 -12.46 0.76
C HIS A 400 -22.71 -10.97 0.42
N ILE A 401 -23.24 -10.17 1.35
CA ILE A 401 -23.42 -8.73 1.18
C ILE A 401 -22.71 -8.01 2.32
N LEU A 402 -21.75 -7.16 1.97
CA LEU A 402 -21.10 -6.27 2.92
C LEU A 402 -21.65 -4.86 2.77
N VAL A 403 -22.18 -4.32 3.87
CA VAL A 403 -22.61 -2.92 3.96
C VAL A 403 -21.61 -2.18 4.82
N VAL A 404 -21.09 -1.08 4.31
CA VAL A 404 -20.07 -0.28 4.96
C VAL A 404 -20.52 1.17 5.02
N ASP A 405 -20.35 1.78 6.18
CA ASP A 405 -20.57 3.19 6.43
C ASP A 405 -19.22 3.82 6.78
N THR A 406 -18.77 4.79 5.97
CA THR A 406 -17.42 5.34 6.14
C THR A 406 -17.27 6.07 7.48
N ASP A 407 -16.10 5.92 8.11
CA ASP A 407 -15.72 6.61 9.35
C ASP A 407 -15.83 8.14 9.21
N LYS A 408 -16.21 8.81 10.30
CA LYS A 408 -16.36 10.26 10.36
C LYS A 408 -15.04 10.93 9.94
N LYS A 409 -15.13 11.90 9.04
CA LYS A 409 -13.98 12.65 8.46
C LYS A 409 -13.04 11.83 7.56
N LYS A 410 -13.31 10.54 7.29
CA LYS A 410 -12.51 9.71 6.36
C LYS A 410 -13.17 9.52 4.98
N GLY A 411 -14.41 9.97 4.82
CA GLY A 411 -15.15 9.98 3.55
C GLY A 411 -14.79 11.16 2.64
N THR A 412 -13.50 11.41 2.44
CA THR A 412 -13.01 12.53 1.62
C THR A 412 -13.28 12.29 0.13
N ASP A 413 -13.14 11.05 -0.32
CA ASP A 413 -13.30 10.62 -1.70
C ASP A 413 -13.68 9.14 -1.79
N ILE A 414 -13.98 8.68 -3.01
CA ILE A 414 -14.46 7.32 -3.33
C ILE A 414 -13.63 6.25 -2.62
N LEU A 415 -12.30 6.31 -2.81
CA LEU A 415 -11.41 5.23 -2.40
C LEU A 415 -10.87 5.42 -0.98
N ALA A 416 -10.74 6.66 -0.47
CA ALA A 416 -10.46 6.89 0.94
C ALA A 416 -11.52 6.26 1.85
N GLY A 417 -12.81 6.42 1.51
CA GLY A 417 -13.92 5.86 2.28
C GLY A 417 -14.06 4.34 2.21
N ALA A 418 -13.43 3.70 1.21
CA ALA A 418 -13.46 2.25 1.03
C ALA A 418 -12.43 1.48 1.87
N ARG A 419 -11.76 2.13 2.84
CA ARG A 419 -10.69 1.50 3.64
C ARG A 419 -11.15 0.27 4.42
N ALA A 420 -12.37 0.27 4.98
CA ALA A 420 -12.88 -0.89 5.70
C ALA A 420 -13.10 -2.11 4.79
N LEU A 421 -13.54 -1.90 3.54
CA LEU A 421 -13.63 -2.96 2.53
C LEU A 421 -12.26 -3.56 2.22
N GLN A 422 -11.22 -2.72 2.16
CA GLN A 422 -9.85 -3.19 1.94
C GLN A 422 -9.43 -4.20 3.02
N TYR A 423 -9.65 -3.88 4.29
CA TYR A 423 -9.29 -4.78 5.39
C TYR A 423 -9.95 -6.13 5.22
N LEU A 424 -11.24 -6.15 4.89
CA LEU A 424 -11.92 -7.40 4.64
C LEU A 424 -11.26 -8.18 3.49
N CYS A 425 -10.92 -7.52 2.37
CA CYS A 425 -10.25 -8.17 1.25
C CYS A 425 -8.87 -8.75 1.60
N GLU A 426 -8.08 -8.11 2.48
CA GLU A 426 -6.77 -8.62 2.91
C GLU A 426 -6.88 -9.84 3.84
N TRP A 427 -8.00 -9.96 4.55
CA TRP A 427 -8.24 -11.02 5.53
C TRP A 427 -9.11 -12.17 4.98
N ASP A 428 -9.78 -11.98 3.85
CA ASP A 428 -10.47 -13.04 3.09
C ASP A 428 -9.44 -13.85 2.30
N ASP A 429 -8.96 -14.95 2.86
CA ASP A 429 -8.03 -15.89 2.24
C ASP A 429 -8.51 -17.34 2.36
N GLU A 430 -7.74 -18.30 1.86
CA GLU A 430 -8.09 -19.73 1.88
C GLU A 430 -8.23 -20.30 3.29
N ASP A 431 -7.56 -19.70 4.27
CA ASP A 431 -7.56 -20.12 5.67
C ASP A 431 -8.64 -19.41 6.51
N ASN A 432 -9.04 -18.22 6.07
CA ASN A 432 -10.02 -17.35 6.69
C ASN A 432 -11.07 -16.97 5.64
N CYS A 433 -11.84 -17.97 5.20
CA CYS A 433 -12.88 -17.86 4.17
C CYS A 433 -14.08 -17.01 4.66
N LEU A 434 -13.92 -15.68 4.64
CA LEU A 434 -14.88 -14.70 5.14
C LEU A 434 -16.04 -14.48 4.16
N LEU A 435 -15.72 -14.41 2.86
CA LEU A 435 -16.70 -14.12 1.81
C LEU A 435 -17.22 -15.41 1.17
N ALA A 436 -18.39 -15.32 0.55
CA ALA A 436 -18.97 -16.41 -0.24
C ALA A 436 -17.97 -17.00 -1.26
N ASP A 437 -18.04 -18.30 -1.52
CA ASP A 437 -16.97 -19.06 -2.19
C ASP A 437 -16.57 -18.55 -3.58
N THR A 438 -17.50 -17.94 -4.31
CA THR A 438 -17.19 -17.37 -5.62
C THR A 438 -17.33 -15.86 -5.61
N PRO A 439 -16.41 -15.10 -6.27
CA PRO A 439 -16.52 -13.65 -6.40
C PRO A 439 -17.89 -13.17 -6.91
N ARG A 440 -18.48 -13.98 -7.80
CA ARG A 440 -19.81 -13.77 -8.39
C ARG A 440 -20.92 -13.60 -7.35
N GLN A 441 -20.77 -14.13 -6.14
CA GLN A 441 -21.79 -14.12 -5.11
C GLN A 441 -21.70 -12.90 -4.18
N ARG A 442 -20.69 -12.04 -4.38
CA ARG A 442 -20.27 -11.03 -3.40
C ARG A 442 -20.69 -9.63 -3.85
N VAL A 443 -21.39 -8.92 -2.97
CA VAL A 443 -21.85 -7.55 -3.19
C VAL A 443 -21.33 -6.65 -2.07
N ALA A 444 -20.80 -5.49 -2.41
CA ALA A 444 -20.43 -4.45 -1.46
C ALA A 444 -21.33 -3.21 -1.65
N LEU A 445 -21.79 -2.62 -0.55
CA LEU A 445 -22.50 -1.35 -0.50
C LEU A 445 -21.77 -0.40 0.45
N LEU A 446 -21.26 0.72 -0.08
CA LEU A 446 -20.55 1.73 0.68
C LEU A 446 -21.35 3.03 0.73
N PHE A 447 -21.71 3.48 1.92
CA PHE A 447 -22.19 4.84 2.18
C PHE A 447 -20.99 5.75 2.41
N ASN A 448 -20.76 6.69 1.48
CA ASN A 448 -19.62 7.59 1.52
C ASN A 448 -19.98 8.97 0.93
N PRO A 449 -19.83 10.06 1.70
CA PRO A 449 -20.24 11.41 1.28
C PRO A 449 -19.31 12.02 0.22
N CYS A 450 -18.03 11.63 0.18
CA CYS A 450 -17.06 12.14 -0.79
C CYS A 450 -17.03 13.68 -0.86
N ARG A 451 -16.90 14.35 0.29
CA ARG A 451 -17.11 15.81 0.41
C ARG A 451 -15.86 16.67 0.23
N GLU A 452 -14.69 16.08 0.00
CA GLU A 452 -13.46 16.86 -0.13
C GLU A 452 -13.36 17.50 -1.52
N GLU A 453 -13.59 18.82 -1.60
CA GLU A 453 -13.57 19.55 -2.86
C GLU A 453 -12.17 19.53 -3.51
N GLN A 454 -11.12 19.58 -2.70
CA GLN A 454 -9.72 19.53 -3.17
C GLN A 454 -9.39 18.20 -3.86
N ASN A 455 -10.13 17.13 -3.54
CA ASN A 455 -9.99 15.82 -4.17
C ASN A 455 -10.82 15.72 -5.46
N HIS A 456 -10.68 16.72 -6.34
CA HIS A 456 -11.42 16.82 -7.61
C HIS A 456 -12.93 16.71 -7.42
N GLY A 457 -13.46 17.39 -6.39
CA GLY A 457 -14.88 17.30 -6.04
C GLY A 457 -15.30 15.95 -5.48
N GLY A 458 -14.43 15.29 -4.70
CA GLY A 458 -14.72 14.00 -4.04
C GLY A 458 -14.39 12.74 -4.84
N ILE A 459 -13.81 12.86 -6.04
CA ILE A 459 -13.44 11.69 -6.86
C ILE A 459 -12.17 11.03 -6.31
N GLY A 460 -11.16 11.83 -5.97
CA GLY A 460 -9.86 11.38 -5.49
C GLY A 460 -8.82 12.48 -5.57
N ASN A 461 -7.73 12.37 -4.80
CA ASN A 461 -6.58 13.25 -4.97
C ASN A 461 -5.96 13.08 -6.38
N GLN A 462 -4.98 13.92 -6.74
CA GLN A 462 -4.35 13.94 -8.07
C GLN A 462 -3.92 12.55 -8.55
N GLY A 463 -3.16 11.82 -7.73
CA GLY A 463 -2.73 10.47 -8.07
C GLY A 463 -3.90 9.51 -8.25
N THR A 464 -4.90 9.56 -7.37
CA THR A 464 -6.05 8.62 -7.42
C THR A 464 -6.87 8.84 -8.68
N LYS A 465 -7.17 10.11 -8.98
CA LYS A 465 -7.93 10.47 -10.16
C LYS A 465 -7.17 10.08 -11.44
N LYS A 466 -5.86 10.35 -11.52
CA LYS A 466 -5.02 9.94 -12.66
C LYS A 466 -5.19 8.44 -12.95
N GLN A 467 -5.14 7.58 -11.93
CA GLN A 467 -5.27 6.14 -12.13
C GLN A 467 -6.69 5.68 -12.46
N LEU A 468 -7.73 6.32 -11.90
CA LEU A 468 -9.12 6.05 -12.26
C LEU A 468 -9.44 6.48 -13.70
N ASP A 469 -8.85 7.58 -14.18
CA ASP A 469 -9.01 8.05 -15.56
C ASP A 469 -8.34 7.08 -16.55
N VAL A 470 -7.22 6.45 -16.19
CA VAL A 470 -6.63 5.36 -16.98
C VAL A 470 -7.57 4.16 -17.04
N LEU A 471 -8.15 3.75 -15.90
CA LEU A 471 -9.15 2.67 -15.87
C LEU A 471 -10.37 2.99 -16.76
N GLN A 472 -10.86 4.22 -16.71
CA GLN A 472 -11.96 4.70 -17.57
C GLN A 472 -11.60 4.59 -19.06
N LYS A 473 -10.37 4.96 -19.45
CA LYS A 473 -9.91 4.81 -20.85
C LYS A 473 -9.87 3.35 -21.26
N LEU A 474 -9.37 2.47 -20.39
CA LEU A 474 -9.33 1.03 -20.63
C LEU A 474 -10.74 0.44 -20.84
N VAL A 475 -11.70 0.81 -19.98
CA VAL A 475 -13.12 0.44 -20.13
C VAL A 475 -13.66 0.97 -21.46
N SER A 476 -13.51 2.26 -21.74
CA SER A 476 -14.07 2.91 -22.93
C SER A 476 -13.62 2.26 -24.24
N ARG A 477 -12.37 1.80 -24.31
CA ARG A 477 -11.83 1.10 -25.49
C ARG A 477 -12.49 -0.24 -25.76
N ARG A 478 -13.02 -0.90 -24.73
CA ARG A 478 -13.68 -2.20 -24.84
C ARG A 478 -15.18 -2.09 -25.12
N ILE A 479 -15.82 -0.98 -24.75
CA ILE A 479 -17.28 -0.80 -24.90
C ILE A 479 -17.75 -1.08 -26.32
N ASN A 480 -17.08 -0.57 -27.36
CA ASN A 480 -17.53 -0.77 -28.75
C ASN A 480 -17.50 -2.24 -29.21
N LEU A 481 -16.52 -3.02 -28.74
CA LEU A 481 -16.43 -4.45 -29.03
C LEU A 481 -17.48 -5.21 -28.23
N LEU A 482 -17.61 -4.85 -26.96
CA LEU A 482 -18.54 -5.44 -26.03
C LEU A 482 -20.01 -5.20 -26.44
N GLU A 483 -20.35 -4.02 -26.95
CA GLU A 483 -21.68 -3.71 -27.49
C GLU A 483 -22.06 -4.66 -28.63
N LYS A 484 -21.13 -4.91 -29.57
CA LYS A 484 -21.35 -5.82 -30.69
C LYS A 484 -21.58 -7.26 -30.22
N GLU A 485 -20.84 -7.72 -29.22
CA GLU A 485 -21.02 -9.08 -28.71
C GLU A 485 -22.30 -9.20 -27.86
N LEU A 486 -22.56 -8.23 -26.98
CA LEU A 486 -23.75 -8.22 -26.13
C LEU A 486 -25.05 -8.20 -26.94
N ASN A 487 -25.09 -7.47 -28.06
CA ASN A 487 -26.29 -7.38 -28.88
C ASN A 487 -26.66 -8.71 -29.58
N THR A 488 -25.72 -9.65 -29.70
CA THR A 488 -25.93 -10.97 -30.32
C THR A 488 -26.22 -12.08 -29.31
N CYS A 489 -26.16 -11.79 -28.01
CA CYS A 489 -26.34 -12.79 -26.95
C CYS A 489 -27.76 -13.39 -26.94
N GLN A 490 -27.87 -14.71 -26.84
CA GLN A 490 -29.16 -15.40 -26.75
C GLN A 490 -29.60 -15.70 -25.31
N SER A 491 -28.70 -15.60 -24.33
CA SER A 491 -28.96 -15.88 -22.92
C SER A 491 -28.24 -14.91 -21.98
N LEU A 492 -28.74 -14.79 -20.75
CA LEU A 492 -28.07 -14.01 -19.70
C LEU A 492 -26.72 -14.63 -19.32
N ASP A 493 -26.59 -15.95 -19.30
CA ASP A 493 -25.32 -16.61 -18.98
C ASP A 493 -24.24 -16.30 -20.03
N SER A 494 -24.62 -16.26 -21.31
CA SER A 494 -23.71 -15.85 -22.39
C SER A 494 -23.28 -14.38 -22.24
N ALA A 495 -24.22 -13.48 -21.96
CA ALA A 495 -23.92 -12.07 -21.70
C ALA A 495 -22.97 -11.90 -20.49
N MET A 496 -23.21 -12.62 -19.39
CA MET A 496 -22.34 -12.60 -18.20
C MET A 496 -20.96 -13.20 -18.49
N GLY A 497 -20.88 -14.21 -19.36
CA GLY A 497 -19.61 -14.77 -19.83
C GLY A 497 -18.76 -13.75 -20.58
N ILE A 498 -19.37 -13.00 -21.51
CA ILE A 498 -18.72 -11.93 -22.26
C ILE A 498 -18.23 -10.83 -21.32
N VAL A 499 -19.10 -10.30 -20.46
CA VAL A 499 -18.74 -9.23 -19.50
C VAL A 499 -17.58 -9.68 -18.61
N LYS A 500 -17.60 -10.93 -18.12
CA LYS A 500 -16.52 -11.47 -17.30
C LYS A 500 -15.18 -11.53 -18.05
N ASN A 501 -15.18 -11.95 -19.31
CA ASN A 501 -13.97 -12.05 -20.12
C ASN A 501 -13.35 -10.66 -20.32
N TYR A 502 -14.15 -9.68 -20.74
CA TYR A 502 -13.70 -8.30 -20.92
C TYR A 502 -13.28 -7.64 -19.60
N ARG A 503 -13.99 -7.93 -18.50
CA ARG A 503 -13.60 -7.44 -17.16
C ARG A 503 -12.21 -7.94 -16.80
N ARG A 504 -11.93 -9.23 -17.02
CA ARG A 504 -10.59 -9.80 -16.78
C ARG A 504 -9.53 -9.10 -17.63
N GLU A 505 -9.78 -8.90 -18.92
CA GLU A 505 -8.84 -8.19 -19.80
C GLU A 505 -8.56 -6.76 -19.32
N VAL A 506 -9.59 -6.00 -18.93
CA VAL A 506 -9.44 -4.63 -18.42
C VAL A 506 -8.67 -4.62 -17.11
N LEU A 507 -9.00 -5.50 -16.16
CA LEU A 507 -8.30 -5.55 -14.87
C LEU A 507 -6.85 -6.03 -15.02
N THR A 508 -6.56 -6.96 -15.93
CA THR A 508 -5.18 -7.37 -16.25
C THR A 508 -4.40 -6.21 -16.86
N ALA A 509 -4.95 -5.51 -17.85
CA ALA A 509 -4.29 -4.35 -18.46
C ALA A 509 -4.06 -3.23 -17.43
N TRP A 510 -5.03 -3.00 -16.54
CA TRP A 510 -4.88 -2.00 -15.48
C TRP A 510 -3.84 -2.42 -14.43
N THR A 511 -3.74 -3.71 -14.10
CA THR A 511 -2.70 -4.25 -13.23
C THR A 511 -1.31 -4.03 -13.81
N HIS A 512 -1.11 -4.35 -15.09
CA HIS A 512 0.16 -4.10 -15.79
C HIS A 512 0.52 -2.61 -15.81
N HIS A 513 -0.46 -1.74 -16.04
CA HIS A 513 -0.27 -0.28 -15.97
C HIS A 513 0.18 0.17 -14.57
N LEU A 514 -0.50 -0.27 -13.51
CA LEU A 514 -0.14 0.10 -12.14
C LEU A 514 1.25 -0.41 -11.75
N GLN A 515 1.62 -1.62 -12.17
CA GLN A 515 2.97 -2.18 -12.01
C GLN A 515 4.01 -1.30 -12.72
N LEU A 516 3.82 -1.05 -14.02
CA LEU A 516 4.72 -0.24 -14.83
C LEU A 516 4.91 1.16 -14.24
N THR A 517 3.82 1.87 -13.90
CA THR A 517 3.93 3.20 -13.29
C THR A 517 4.66 3.16 -11.94
N SER A 518 4.46 2.14 -11.10
CA SER A 518 5.21 2.06 -9.83
C SER A 518 6.70 1.78 -10.00
N GLU A 519 7.06 0.98 -11.01
CA GLU A 519 8.33 0.22 -11.07
C GLU A 519 8.99 0.32 -12.45
N ILE A 520 8.76 1.41 -13.18
CA ILE A 520 9.31 1.60 -14.54
C ILE A 520 10.83 1.52 -14.57
N ASP A 521 11.51 2.01 -13.54
CA ASP A 521 12.97 1.96 -13.45
C ASP A 521 13.46 0.51 -13.41
N ASP A 522 12.80 -0.33 -12.61
CA ASP A 522 13.11 -1.76 -12.50
C ASP A 522 12.78 -2.49 -13.81
N PHE A 523 11.65 -2.16 -14.43
CA PHE A 523 11.26 -2.70 -15.73
C PHE A 523 12.31 -2.38 -16.80
N LEU A 524 12.76 -1.14 -16.91
CA LEU A 524 13.78 -0.71 -17.87
C LEU A 524 15.11 -1.44 -17.65
N VAL A 525 15.50 -1.67 -16.39
CA VAL A 525 16.69 -2.49 -16.07
C VAL A 525 16.50 -3.94 -16.53
N MET A 526 15.35 -4.56 -16.27
CA MET A 526 15.09 -5.93 -16.72
C MET A 526 15.11 -6.04 -18.25
N ILE A 527 14.52 -5.07 -18.96
CA ILE A 527 14.58 -5.02 -20.42
C ILE A 527 16.03 -4.84 -20.91
N ASN A 528 16.82 -3.99 -20.27
CA ASN A 528 18.24 -3.84 -20.60
C ASN A 528 19.00 -5.15 -20.42
N ASN A 529 18.80 -5.86 -19.30
CA ASN A 529 19.45 -7.14 -19.03
C ASN A 529 19.06 -8.18 -20.09
N LEU A 530 17.77 -8.25 -20.46
CA LEU A 530 17.33 -9.15 -21.52
C LEU A 530 17.98 -8.83 -22.87
N ILE A 531 18.17 -7.54 -23.20
CA ILE A 531 18.87 -7.13 -24.42
C ILE A 531 20.34 -7.54 -24.39
N LEU A 532 21.02 -7.37 -23.25
CA LEU A 532 22.41 -7.81 -23.07
C LEU A 532 22.53 -9.32 -23.21
N ILE A 533 21.61 -10.09 -22.63
CA ILE A 533 21.54 -11.56 -22.79
C ILE A 533 21.36 -11.94 -24.26
N ILE A 534 20.49 -11.26 -25.01
CA ILE A 534 20.31 -11.51 -26.45
C ILE A 534 21.61 -11.23 -27.22
N GLN A 535 22.33 -10.15 -26.90
CA GLN A 535 23.64 -9.86 -27.48
C GLN A 535 24.66 -10.95 -27.17
N GLU A 536 24.63 -11.47 -25.94
CA GLU A 536 25.53 -12.53 -25.50
C GLU A 536 25.23 -13.86 -26.19
N LEU A 537 23.96 -14.28 -26.27
CA LEU A 537 23.55 -15.46 -27.04
C LEU A 537 24.04 -15.38 -28.49
N ARG A 538 23.95 -14.20 -29.12
CA ARG A 538 24.50 -13.97 -30.45
C ARG A 538 26.03 -14.11 -30.48
N GLY A 539 26.75 -13.55 -29.51
CA GLY A 539 28.20 -13.69 -29.38
C GLY A 539 28.63 -15.15 -29.22
N LEU A 540 27.83 -15.94 -28.52
CA LEU A 540 28.00 -17.38 -28.29
C LEU A 540 27.49 -18.26 -29.45
N SER A 541 26.95 -17.68 -30.52
CA SER A 541 26.32 -18.42 -31.63
C SER A 541 25.18 -19.37 -31.19
N MET A 542 24.46 -19.02 -30.13
CA MET A 542 23.27 -19.72 -29.63
C MET A 542 21.99 -19.17 -30.28
N ASP A 543 20.90 -19.94 -30.26
CA ASP A 543 19.61 -19.49 -30.80
C ASP A 543 18.99 -18.38 -29.92
N GLU A 544 18.80 -17.20 -30.51
CA GLU A 544 18.22 -16.02 -29.86
C GLU A 544 16.73 -15.82 -30.17
N THR A 545 16.11 -16.70 -30.98
CA THR A 545 14.74 -16.52 -31.51
C THR A 545 13.71 -16.37 -30.38
N HIS A 546 13.74 -17.28 -29.41
CA HIS A 546 12.78 -17.27 -28.31
C HIS A 546 12.93 -16.03 -27.42
N ALA A 547 14.18 -15.61 -27.14
CA ALA A 547 14.45 -14.42 -26.36
C ALA A 547 13.98 -13.13 -27.06
N LYS A 548 14.13 -13.07 -28.39
CA LYS A 548 13.63 -11.97 -29.23
C LYS A 548 12.10 -11.90 -29.27
N GLU A 549 11.42 -13.04 -29.40
CA GLU A 549 9.96 -13.13 -29.37
C GLU A 549 9.43 -12.71 -28.00
N PHE A 550 10.08 -13.15 -26.92
CA PHE A 550 9.74 -12.77 -25.56
C PHE A 550 9.91 -11.27 -25.33
N LEU A 551 11.02 -10.67 -25.78
CA LEU A 551 11.25 -9.22 -25.70
C LEU A 551 10.15 -8.45 -26.45
N GLN A 552 9.82 -8.85 -27.67
CA GLN A 552 8.77 -8.21 -28.46
C GLN A 552 7.41 -8.28 -27.78
N ALA A 553 7.01 -9.48 -27.32
CA ALA A 553 5.75 -9.69 -26.64
C ALA A 553 5.68 -8.88 -25.34
N THR A 554 6.78 -8.82 -24.59
CA THR A 554 6.89 -8.03 -23.36
C THR A 554 6.69 -6.55 -23.66
N LEU A 555 7.44 -5.97 -24.60
CA LEU A 555 7.27 -4.58 -24.98
C LEU A 555 5.84 -4.28 -25.47
N ALA A 556 5.25 -5.16 -26.27
CA ALA A 556 3.88 -5.02 -26.75
C ALA A 556 2.82 -5.07 -25.63
N ASN A 557 3.02 -5.88 -24.59
CA ASN A 557 2.09 -6.00 -23.47
C ASN A 557 2.03 -4.73 -22.59
N TYR A 558 3.13 -3.96 -22.54
CA TYR A 558 3.24 -2.75 -21.72
C TYR A 558 3.12 -1.45 -22.54
N ALA A 559 3.37 -1.50 -23.85
CA ALA A 559 3.21 -0.37 -24.74
C ALA A 559 1.75 0.11 -24.80
N ASN A 560 1.56 1.42 -24.67
CA ASN A 560 0.27 2.05 -24.89
C ASN A 560 0.39 3.54 -25.21
N ASP A 561 -0.69 4.15 -25.70
CA ASP A 561 -0.74 5.53 -26.19
C ASP A 561 -1.38 6.51 -25.18
N TYR A 562 -1.85 6.05 -24.02
CA TYR A 562 -2.64 6.86 -23.10
C TYR A 562 -1.94 7.19 -21.77
N THR A 563 -0.73 6.69 -21.56
CA THR A 563 0.14 6.97 -20.41
C THR A 563 1.55 7.30 -20.88
N GLU A 564 2.29 8.10 -20.12
CA GLU A 564 3.66 8.52 -20.47
C GLU A 564 4.62 7.32 -20.43
N GLU A 565 4.47 6.47 -19.42
CA GLU A 565 5.21 5.23 -19.25
C GLU A 565 4.94 4.27 -20.42
N GLY A 566 3.67 4.07 -20.77
CA GLY A 566 3.28 3.26 -21.92
C GLY A 566 3.81 3.78 -23.25
N GLN A 567 3.81 5.10 -23.45
CA GLN A 567 4.35 5.73 -24.66
C GLN A 567 5.87 5.55 -24.75
N SER A 568 6.55 5.59 -23.60
CA SER A 568 7.98 5.30 -23.49
C SER A 568 8.27 3.85 -23.94
N ILE A 569 7.46 2.88 -23.49
CA ILE A 569 7.59 1.49 -23.93
C ILE A 569 7.22 1.31 -25.42
N GLN A 570 6.20 2.03 -25.91
CA GLN A 570 5.85 2.03 -27.33
C GLN A 570 7.01 2.54 -28.21
N ALA A 571 7.76 3.54 -27.74
CA ALA A 571 8.93 4.03 -28.45
C ALA A 571 10.03 2.96 -28.53
N LEU A 572 10.27 2.21 -27.43
CA LEU A 572 11.19 1.07 -27.42
C LEU A 572 10.74 -0.03 -28.40
N LEU A 573 9.44 -0.39 -28.38
CA LEU A 573 8.88 -1.37 -29.30
C LEU A 573 9.06 -0.93 -30.76
N ASN A 574 8.81 0.33 -31.07
CA ASN A 574 8.96 0.85 -32.43
C ASN A 574 10.41 0.73 -32.91
N ILE A 575 11.39 1.16 -32.10
CA ILE A 575 12.82 1.03 -32.41
C ILE A 575 13.18 -0.44 -32.67
N TYR A 576 12.72 -1.34 -31.79
CA TYR A 576 12.98 -2.76 -31.91
C TYR A 576 12.43 -3.35 -33.22
N LEU A 577 11.21 -2.95 -33.62
CA LEU A 577 10.56 -3.42 -34.84
C LEU A 577 11.16 -2.82 -36.12
N THR A 578 11.62 -1.56 -36.10
CA THR A 578 12.10 -0.87 -37.32
C THR A 578 13.57 -1.11 -37.61
N GLU A 579 14.42 -1.18 -36.58
CA GLU A 579 15.88 -1.20 -36.78
C GLU A 579 16.48 -2.60 -36.59
N GLN A 580 15.78 -3.51 -35.89
CA GLN A 580 16.29 -4.81 -35.41
C GLN A 580 17.69 -4.72 -34.73
N ASN A 581 18.09 -3.52 -34.33
CA ASN A 581 19.41 -3.21 -33.82
C ASN A 581 19.32 -2.91 -32.33
N LEU A 582 20.11 -3.63 -31.54
CA LEU A 582 20.05 -3.61 -30.08
C LEU A 582 20.71 -2.37 -29.43
N PRO A 583 21.82 -1.80 -29.94
CA PRO A 583 22.45 -0.60 -29.35
C PRO A 583 21.57 0.66 -29.30
N PRO A 584 20.77 1.02 -30.33
CA PRO A 584 19.81 2.13 -30.24
C PRO A 584 18.78 1.95 -29.12
N LEU A 585 18.39 0.70 -28.85
CA LEU A 585 17.45 0.36 -27.79
C LEU A 585 18.07 0.61 -26.40
N ILE A 586 19.32 0.20 -26.19
CA ILE A 586 20.08 0.47 -24.95
C ILE A 586 20.20 1.98 -24.70
N ASN A 587 20.58 2.75 -25.72
CA ASN A 587 20.69 4.21 -25.61
C ASN A 587 19.34 4.85 -25.22
N LYS A 588 18.24 4.37 -25.79
CA LYS A 588 16.91 4.87 -25.45
C LYS A 588 16.51 4.48 -24.02
N ILE A 589 16.85 3.28 -23.56
CA ILE A 589 16.61 2.84 -22.18
C ILE A 589 17.33 3.75 -21.20
N GLU A 590 18.61 4.06 -21.41
CA GLU A 590 19.36 4.95 -20.52
C GLU A 590 18.76 6.36 -20.47
N GLN A 591 18.29 6.90 -21.59
CA GLN A 591 17.55 8.17 -21.61
C GLN A 591 16.24 8.10 -20.80
N LEU A 592 15.48 7.02 -20.97
CA LEU A 592 14.22 6.81 -20.25
C LEU A 592 14.45 6.62 -18.75
N ARG A 593 15.53 5.94 -18.34
CA ARG A 593 15.91 5.81 -16.93
C ARG A 593 16.20 7.18 -16.32
N GLN A 594 16.92 8.06 -17.02
CA GLN A 594 17.15 9.43 -16.55
C GLN A 594 15.85 10.24 -16.44
N GLN A 595 14.91 10.06 -17.39
CA GLN A 595 13.61 10.73 -17.36
C GLN A 595 12.73 10.26 -16.18
N HIS A 596 12.69 8.95 -15.91
CA HIS A 596 11.78 8.35 -14.93
C HIS A 596 12.36 8.21 -13.52
N HIS A 597 13.65 8.47 -13.33
CA HIS A 597 14.37 8.36 -12.05
C HIS A 597 13.72 9.16 -10.89
N LEU A 598 13.08 10.29 -11.21
CA LEU A 598 12.38 11.16 -10.26
C LEU A 598 10.85 11.12 -10.43
N SER A 599 10.32 10.18 -11.20
CA SER A 599 8.86 10.02 -11.30
C SER A 599 8.27 9.75 -9.91
N GLU A 600 7.06 10.26 -9.65
CA GLU A 600 6.35 10.02 -8.38
C GLU A 600 5.92 8.54 -8.23
N GLY A 601 6.15 7.72 -9.26
CA GLY A 601 5.59 6.40 -9.41
C GLY A 601 4.07 6.45 -9.35
N LEU A 602 3.50 5.66 -8.43
CA LEU A 602 2.08 5.61 -8.16
C LEU A 602 1.52 6.88 -7.46
N GLY A 603 2.40 7.74 -6.94
CA GLY A 603 2.05 8.97 -6.21
C GLY A 603 1.21 8.74 -4.94
N GLU A 604 0.71 9.82 -4.34
CA GLU A 604 -0.13 9.77 -3.13
C GLU A 604 -1.43 8.96 -3.28
N GLY A 605 -1.85 8.70 -4.53
CA GLY A 605 -3.09 8.02 -4.86
C GLY A 605 -2.96 6.53 -5.15
N GLY A 606 -1.75 5.99 -5.37
CA GLY A 606 -1.64 4.63 -5.86
C GLY A 606 -2.00 3.53 -4.86
N GLN A 607 -1.81 3.76 -3.56
CA GLN A 607 -2.37 2.86 -2.53
C GLN A 607 -3.89 2.73 -2.67
N ARG A 608 -4.57 3.84 -3.02
CA ARG A 608 -6.01 3.87 -3.22
C ARG A 608 -6.40 3.18 -4.53
N ALA A 609 -5.60 3.33 -5.59
CA ALA A 609 -5.80 2.59 -6.84
C ALA A 609 -5.66 1.07 -6.64
N LEU A 610 -4.64 0.61 -5.90
CA LEU A 610 -4.47 -0.80 -5.57
C LEU A 610 -5.59 -1.33 -4.67
N ARG A 611 -6.11 -0.51 -3.75
CA ARG A 611 -7.33 -0.82 -3.01
C ARG A 611 -8.49 -1.06 -3.96
N CYS A 612 -8.73 -0.18 -4.93
CA CYS A 612 -9.78 -0.37 -5.93
C CYS A 612 -9.60 -1.68 -6.70
N LEU A 613 -8.38 -1.97 -7.17
CA LEU A 613 -8.06 -3.22 -7.85
C LEU A 613 -8.44 -4.45 -7.00
N LYS A 614 -8.06 -4.47 -5.72
CA LYS A 614 -8.43 -5.55 -4.78
C LYS A 614 -9.95 -5.69 -4.62
N LEU A 615 -10.68 -4.58 -4.55
CA LEU A 615 -12.15 -4.59 -4.50
C LEU A 615 -12.76 -5.18 -5.77
N LEU A 616 -12.28 -4.78 -6.94
CA LEU A 616 -12.79 -5.27 -8.23
C LEU A 616 -12.46 -6.75 -8.49
N HIS A 617 -11.43 -7.31 -7.86
CA HIS A 617 -11.18 -8.75 -7.88
C HIS A 617 -12.06 -9.52 -6.89
N LYS A 618 -12.41 -8.91 -5.76
CA LYS A 618 -13.15 -9.58 -4.67
C LYS A 618 -14.66 -9.46 -4.78
N PHE A 619 -15.20 -8.40 -5.37
CA PHE A 619 -16.64 -8.17 -5.45
C PHE A 619 -17.12 -8.13 -6.90
N GLU A 620 -18.17 -8.88 -7.20
CA GLU A 620 -18.85 -8.79 -8.50
C GLU A 620 -19.50 -7.42 -8.66
N THR A 621 -20.13 -6.91 -7.60
CA THR A 621 -20.80 -5.60 -7.57
C THR A 621 -20.34 -4.75 -6.40
N PHE A 622 -20.01 -3.49 -6.69
CA PHE A 622 -19.64 -2.46 -5.72
C PHE A 622 -20.54 -1.23 -5.89
N PHE A 623 -21.43 -1.03 -4.93
CA PHE A 623 -22.28 0.15 -4.83
C PHE A 623 -21.62 1.26 -4.03
N LEU A 624 -21.62 2.47 -4.56
CA LEU A 624 -21.27 3.69 -3.84
C LEU A 624 -22.51 4.57 -3.69
N ALA A 625 -23.06 4.65 -2.48
CA ALA A 625 -24.16 5.54 -2.16
C ALA A 625 -23.64 6.90 -1.67
N THR A 626 -23.98 7.97 -2.37
CA THR A 626 -23.50 9.33 -2.10
C THR A 626 -24.54 10.39 -2.52
N ASP A 627 -24.46 11.58 -1.93
CA ASP A 627 -25.23 12.78 -2.33
C ASP A 627 -24.44 13.69 -3.30
N ASN A 628 -23.19 13.32 -3.62
CA ASN A 628 -22.30 14.09 -4.48
C ASN A 628 -22.49 13.76 -5.97
N GLN A 629 -23.14 14.69 -6.70
CA GLN A 629 -23.43 14.53 -8.12
C GLN A 629 -22.18 14.44 -9.02
N LYS A 630 -21.07 15.11 -8.67
CA LYS A 630 -19.82 15.05 -9.45
C LYS A 630 -19.28 13.63 -9.46
N VAL A 631 -19.29 12.98 -8.30
CA VAL A 631 -18.89 11.58 -8.13
C VAL A 631 -19.82 10.63 -8.88
N LEU A 632 -21.14 10.83 -8.77
CA LEU A 632 -22.13 10.00 -9.48
C LEU A 632 -21.96 10.07 -11.00
N ASN A 633 -21.77 11.28 -11.54
CA ASN A 633 -21.52 11.49 -12.96
C ASN A 633 -20.21 10.82 -13.40
N TYR A 634 -19.15 10.95 -12.60
CA TYR A 634 -17.88 10.31 -12.88
C TYR A 634 -18.01 8.78 -12.92
N LEU A 635 -18.67 8.18 -11.93
CA LEU A 635 -18.89 6.72 -11.89
C LEU A 635 -19.71 6.22 -13.09
N ALA A 636 -20.72 6.98 -13.52
CA ALA A 636 -21.52 6.64 -14.71
C ALA A 636 -20.69 6.67 -16.01
N GLN A 637 -19.63 7.48 -16.07
CA GLN A 637 -18.69 7.49 -17.19
C GLN A 637 -17.59 6.42 -17.04
N LEU A 638 -17.17 6.11 -15.81
CA LEU A 638 -16.16 5.09 -15.51
C LEU A 638 -16.67 3.69 -15.84
N ASP A 639 -17.89 3.37 -15.44
CA ASP A 639 -18.49 2.04 -15.63
C ASP A 639 -19.98 2.15 -16.02
N PRO A 640 -20.27 2.45 -17.29
CA PRO A 640 -21.63 2.72 -17.76
C PRO A 640 -22.55 1.49 -17.71
N ASP A 641 -23.86 1.74 -17.70
CA ASP A 641 -24.88 0.70 -17.75
C ASP A 641 -24.97 0.07 -19.16
N LEU A 642 -24.49 -1.16 -19.27
CA LEU A 642 -24.43 -1.97 -20.49
C LEU A 642 -25.75 -2.69 -20.80
N THR A 643 -26.74 -2.62 -19.90
CA THR A 643 -28.04 -3.32 -20.06
C THR A 643 -28.77 -2.90 -21.33
N ASN A 644 -28.50 -1.69 -21.84
CA ASN A 644 -29.08 -1.19 -23.07
C ASN A 644 -28.54 -1.84 -24.34
N TYR A 645 -27.36 -2.48 -24.28
CA TYR A 645 -26.76 -3.19 -25.40
C TYR A 645 -27.31 -4.62 -25.57
N LEU A 646 -28.08 -5.12 -24.61
CA LEU A 646 -28.69 -6.44 -24.69
C LEU A 646 -29.94 -6.45 -25.57
N PRO A 647 -30.27 -7.61 -26.19
CA PRO A 647 -31.54 -7.83 -26.85
C PRO A 647 -32.75 -7.53 -25.94
N PRO A 648 -33.88 -7.06 -26.50
CA PRO A 648 -35.06 -6.64 -25.73
C PRO A 648 -35.55 -7.68 -24.72
N LEU A 649 -35.50 -8.97 -25.07
CA LEU A 649 -35.90 -10.06 -24.19
C LEU A 649 -35.06 -10.09 -22.90
N LEU A 650 -33.73 -10.09 -23.04
CA LEU A 650 -32.80 -10.16 -21.92
C LEU A 650 -32.85 -8.86 -21.08
N LYS A 651 -32.90 -7.71 -21.75
CA LYS A 651 -33.09 -6.40 -21.12
C LYS A 651 -34.33 -6.36 -20.23
N ASN A 652 -35.46 -6.89 -20.70
CA ASN A 652 -36.70 -6.93 -19.94
C ASN A 652 -36.61 -7.84 -18.70
N ILE A 653 -35.86 -8.95 -18.76
CA ILE A 653 -35.63 -9.82 -17.60
C ILE A 653 -34.88 -9.05 -16.50
N LEU A 654 -33.81 -8.35 -16.86
CA LEU A 654 -32.99 -7.59 -15.91
C LEU A 654 -33.74 -6.40 -15.33
N LYS A 655 -34.50 -5.67 -16.16
CA LYS A 655 -35.35 -4.56 -15.71
C LYS A 655 -36.39 -5.00 -14.68
N ARG A 656 -37.02 -6.17 -14.86
CA ARG A 656 -37.97 -6.74 -13.89
C ARG A 656 -37.32 -7.09 -12.55
N LYS A 657 -36.03 -7.45 -12.57
CA LYS A 657 -35.26 -7.78 -11.36
C LYS A 657 -34.54 -6.56 -10.76
N ASN A 658 -34.70 -5.38 -11.35
CA ASN A 658 -33.95 -4.17 -11.00
C ASN A 658 -32.42 -4.38 -11.01
N ILE A 659 -31.93 -5.18 -11.97
CA ILE A 659 -30.51 -5.48 -12.18
C ILE A 659 -30.02 -4.71 -13.40
N ARG A 660 -28.80 -4.18 -13.28
CA ARG A 660 -28.00 -3.60 -14.36
C ARG A 660 -26.72 -4.39 -14.54
N ILE A 661 -26.21 -4.35 -15.75
CA ILE A 661 -24.92 -4.94 -16.10
C ILE A 661 -23.93 -3.80 -16.33
N ASN A 662 -22.80 -3.89 -15.65
CA ASN A 662 -21.68 -2.98 -15.81
C ASN A 662 -20.41 -3.83 -16.06
N LEU A 663 -19.37 -3.25 -16.65
CA LEU A 663 -18.16 -4.00 -16.98
C LEU A 663 -17.34 -4.29 -15.72
N LEU A 664 -17.14 -3.26 -14.89
CA LEU A 664 -16.39 -3.35 -13.62
C LEU A 664 -17.29 -3.68 -12.44
N GLY A 665 -18.62 -3.64 -12.60
CA GLY A 665 -19.58 -3.85 -11.54
C GLY A 665 -19.66 -2.69 -10.54
N ILE A 666 -19.23 -1.49 -10.90
CA ILE A 666 -19.29 -0.29 -10.07
C ILE A 666 -20.58 0.47 -10.37
N TRP A 667 -21.35 0.82 -9.35
CA TRP A 667 -22.55 1.65 -9.54
C TRP A 667 -22.73 2.69 -8.42
N GLY A 668 -22.75 3.98 -8.82
CA GLY A 668 -23.15 5.10 -7.97
C GLY A 668 -24.66 5.18 -7.74
N ILE A 669 -25.09 5.24 -6.48
CA ILE A 669 -26.49 5.42 -6.07
C ILE A 669 -26.67 6.82 -5.47
N ASP A 670 -27.62 7.58 -6.01
CA ASP A 670 -27.91 8.94 -5.56
C ASP A 670 -28.80 8.96 -4.31
N LEU A 671 -28.22 9.34 -3.17
CA LEU A 671 -28.93 9.44 -1.90
C LEU A 671 -29.96 10.57 -1.84
N LYS A 672 -29.98 11.49 -2.82
CA LYS A 672 -31.06 12.48 -2.95
C LYS A 672 -32.36 11.85 -3.47
N ASN A 673 -32.23 10.77 -4.23
CA ASN A 673 -33.34 10.09 -4.90
C ASN A 673 -33.68 8.73 -4.28
N TYR A 674 -32.72 8.11 -3.60
CA TYR A 674 -32.85 6.80 -2.97
C TYR A 674 -32.58 6.90 -1.47
N SER A 675 -33.50 6.38 -0.66
CA SER A 675 -33.24 6.23 0.78
C SER A 675 -32.19 5.14 1.02
N PRO A 676 -31.48 5.15 2.17
CA PRO A 676 -30.55 4.08 2.52
C PRO A 676 -31.17 2.69 2.45
N GLN A 677 -32.45 2.57 2.83
CA GLN A 677 -33.20 1.31 2.73
C GLN A 677 -33.30 0.83 1.28
N LYS A 678 -33.62 1.71 0.33
CA LYS A 678 -33.66 1.33 -1.09
C LYS A 678 -32.28 0.92 -1.62
N CYS A 679 -31.20 1.53 -1.12
CA CYS A 679 -29.84 1.11 -1.46
C CYS A 679 -29.55 -0.32 -0.96
N LEU A 680 -29.97 -0.65 0.26
CA LEU A 680 -29.84 -2.01 0.81
C LEU A 680 -30.71 -3.01 0.04
N ASP A 681 -31.96 -2.66 -0.25
CA ASP A 681 -32.88 -3.53 -1.00
C ASP A 681 -32.33 -3.84 -2.41
N LEU A 682 -31.65 -2.87 -3.03
CA LEU A 682 -30.93 -3.06 -4.28
C LEU A 682 -29.75 -4.02 -4.12
N ALA A 683 -28.92 -3.85 -3.10
CA ALA A 683 -27.81 -4.76 -2.81
C ALA A 683 -28.31 -6.21 -2.56
N ILE A 684 -29.42 -6.35 -1.84
CA ILE A 684 -30.10 -7.65 -1.62
C ILE A 684 -30.62 -8.23 -2.95
N SER A 685 -31.16 -7.40 -3.83
CA SER A 685 -31.64 -7.86 -5.15
C SER A 685 -30.50 -8.43 -5.99
N TYR A 686 -29.32 -7.78 -5.98
CA TYR A 686 -28.11 -8.30 -6.62
C TYR A 686 -27.61 -9.59 -5.94
N GLY A 687 -27.57 -9.62 -4.60
CA GLY A 687 -27.21 -10.83 -3.85
C GLY A 687 -28.09 -12.03 -4.24
N LYS A 688 -29.41 -11.84 -4.34
CA LYS A 688 -30.37 -12.87 -4.79
C LYS A 688 -30.17 -13.25 -6.26
N TYR A 689 -29.87 -12.28 -7.12
CA TYR A 689 -29.64 -12.52 -8.55
C TYR A 689 -28.46 -13.47 -8.79
N TYR A 690 -27.36 -13.26 -8.06
CA TYR A 690 -26.17 -14.11 -8.17
C TYR A 690 -26.26 -15.42 -7.38
N ASN A 691 -27.09 -15.46 -6.33
CA ASN A 691 -27.24 -16.63 -5.46
C ASN A 691 -28.62 -17.30 -5.60
N GLN A 692 -29.02 -17.66 -6.81
CA GLN A 692 -30.36 -18.23 -7.07
C GLN A 692 -30.63 -19.55 -6.33
N LYS A 693 -29.58 -20.27 -5.90
CA LYS A 693 -29.66 -21.54 -5.18
C LYS A 693 -29.66 -21.42 -3.66
N SER A 694 -29.24 -20.28 -3.10
CA SER A 694 -29.21 -20.06 -1.64
C SER A 694 -30.40 -19.21 -1.23
N GLN A 695 -31.23 -19.70 -0.30
CA GLN A 695 -32.32 -18.91 0.27
C GLN A 695 -31.81 -17.92 1.34
N ASP A 696 -30.67 -18.21 1.97
CA ASP A 696 -30.12 -17.42 3.06
C ASP A 696 -28.94 -16.58 2.57
N LEU A 697 -29.16 -15.27 2.46
CA LEU A 697 -28.12 -14.28 2.25
C LEU A 697 -27.66 -13.74 3.59
N HIS A 698 -26.40 -14.00 3.94
CA HIS A 698 -25.78 -13.40 5.12
C HIS A 698 -25.26 -12.00 4.79
N ILE A 699 -25.70 -11.03 5.58
CA ILE A 699 -25.38 -9.62 5.43
C ILE A 699 -24.56 -9.20 6.64
N ALA A 700 -23.48 -8.45 6.44
CA ALA A 700 -22.71 -7.84 7.51
C ALA A 700 -22.64 -6.32 7.33
N PHE A 701 -22.74 -5.58 8.43
CA PHE A 701 -22.66 -4.13 8.48
C PHE A 701 -21.44 -3.68 9.30
N LEU A 702 -20.64 -2.78 8.74
CA LEU A 702 -19.41 -2.25 9.32
C LEU A 702 -19.41 -0.72 9.31
N GLN A 703 -18.92 -0.11 10.39
CA GLN A 703 -18.69 1.34 10.48
C GLN A 703 -17.21 1.72 10.57
N GLU A 704 -16.33 0.75 10.75
CA GLU A 704 -14.90 0.99 10.89
C GLU A 704 -14.12 -0.21 10.37
N PRO A 705 -12.80 -0.06 10.08
CA PRO A 705 -11.95 -1.18 9.74
C PRO A 705 -11.86 -2.18 10.91
N LEU A 706 -12.27 -3.42 10.65
CA LEU A 706 -12.21 -4.54 11.60
C LEU A 706 -11.40 -5.69 11.01
N ILE A 707 -10.83 -6.49 11.92
CA ILE A 707 -10.27 -7.80 11.61
C ILE A 707 -11.40 -8.79 11.79
N ILE A 708 -11.84 -9.43 10.71
CA ILE A 708 -12.88 -10.45 10.77
C ILE A 708 -12.21 -11.81 10.71
N CYS A 709 -12.52 -12.68 11.66
CA CYS A 709 -12.06 -14.05 11.70
C CYS A 709 -13.26 -15.00 11.63
N ARG A 710 -13.06 -16.16 11.02
CA ARG A 710 -14.01 -17.26 11.06
C ARG A 710 -13.57 -18.34 12.04
#